data_AF-A0AAV1ECN9-F1
#
_entry.id   AF-A0AAV1ECN9-F1
#
_cell.length_a   1.000
_cell.length_b   1.000
_cell.length_c   1.000
_cell.angle_alpha   90.00
_cell.angle_beta   90.00
_cell.angle_gamma   90.00
#
_symmetry.space_group_name_H-M   'P 1'
#
loop_
_entity.id
_entity.type
_entity.pdbx_description
1 polymer ?
#
loop_
_entity_poly.entity_id
_entity_poly.type
_entity_poly.pdbx_seq_one_letter_code
_entity_poly.pdbx_strand_id
1 'polypeptide(L)'
;MDSLRSLCCNSESFISCSSTRRFRVHQKRREVQRPRSLQFLEGARPISMISAGDRSLGNKGFSRIQCGVSAVETSREEAEKEKKKHSRQSYDRVYLKVRLDHQVEFGEHIAILGSTKELGSWKKEILMHWTENGWICDLELKGGKPVECKFVILTKDKNLAWESGENRVLMVPEKGNFEIVCHWNMTDEPVELLALDSTTAEEVGSLGDNGTTSATDVAGADAVASPFVEKWQGKTVSFVHSKEQLDDEKVRKWDTAGLEGAALKLVEGDKNARNWWRKLEVIRELVVENVKKGDRLEALAYSAIYLKWINTGQIPCFEDGGHHRPNRHAEISRLIFRELERISYGKDVSLQEVLVIRKIHTCLPSFKSEFTASVPLTRIRDIAHRGDIPHDLKQQIKHTIQNKLHRNAGPEDLVATELMLEKITKNPGEYSGEFVEQFKIFHRELKDFFNAGSLEELLDSIMESLDEKSLSTLSNFLETKKSLDKLSKSSNISEFEEMGQLIKTIQTLNNVRTVIIRGLESGLRNDAPDASIAMRQKWRLCEIGLEDYAFVLLSRFLNVLEKTGGDHQLSENAGVSVWSDPLEVLIIGVHQLGLSGWKLDECRAIGNELFSWKERGLQEKEGNENCKTIWGLRLKATIDRCRRLTEEYSEVLLQIFPEKVQILGKALGIPENSVRTYTEAEIRASVVFQVSKLCTLLSKGIRNVLGSQGWDVLVPGNASGILMQVDAIVPGTLPSSVEGPVILVVNKADGDEEVTAAGSNIAGIVLLQELPHLSHLGVRARQEKVVFVTCEDDEKIADIKDLNGRYVRMEASSEGVKLFPSSEHVLGESSAKVSSMIERSSETSAPWIGIETREVPSSGVLLLSEVDLPSSGAKAAACSHLAFLASASETVSSEHGVPASFKVPASAVIPFGVMELVLETSKSIEAFRSLIEQIEMAAIDSELDKLCYELRELISSQQLPEEIVDRLLKVFPENARLYVRSSANVEDLAGMSAAGLYESVPNVSLSNAKVFGQAVCQVWASLYTRRAILSRRAAGVPQKQAAMAVLVQEMLSPDLSFVLHTLNPMDSDSTSVAAEIAPGLGETLASGTRGTPWRLSSGKFDERVRTLAFANFSEELVVRNTGPANGEVLRLTVDYSKKPLTIDAVFRQKLGQRLGAVGFFLERKFGCPQDVEGCLVGKDVYIVQTRPQPL
;
A
#
# COMPACT_ATOMS: atom_id res chain seq x y z
N MET A 1 41.72 -4.63 34.83
CA MET A 1 41.82 -3.79 36.02
C MET A 1 41.04 -2.50 35.74
N ASP A 2 40.15 -2.13 36.66
CA ASP A 2 39.82 -0.79 37.15
C ASP A 2 39.81 0.39 36.15
N SER A 3 38.79 1.26 36.06
CA SER A 3 37.55 1.47 36.85
C SER A 3 36.63 2.36 35.96
N LEU A 4 35.32 2.09 35.76
CA LEU A 4 34.19 2.51 36.64
C LEU A 4 34.21 4.02 36.96
N ARG A 5 33.14 4.85 36.82
CA ARG A 5 31.65 4.68 36.85
C ARG A 5 30.96 5.88 36.13
N SER A 6 29.80 5.79 35.43
CA SER A 6 28.38 5.59 35.88
C SER A 6 27.77 6.82 36.61
N LEU A 7 26.51 7.26 36.51
CA LEU A 7 25.24 6.91 35.79
C LEU A 7 24.56 8.24 35.33
N CYS A 8 23.52 8.37 34.48
CA CYS A 8 22.28 7.61 34.20
C CYS A 8 21.11 7.77 35.22
N CYS A 9 19.87 7.65 34.72
CA CYS A 9 18.55 7.84 35.38
C CYS A 9 18.22 9.32 35.73
N ASN A 10 17.02 9.85 35.44
CA ASN A 10 15.71 9.40 35.93
C ASN A 10 14.55 9.58 34.94
N SER A 11 13.53 8.72 35.08
CA SER A 11 12.22 8.83 34.41
C SER A 11 11.13 8.21 35.30
N GLU A 12 10.35 9.00 36.02
CA GLU A 12 9.22 8.45 36.81
C GLU A 12 8.13 9.46 37.18
N SER A 13 6.89 8.95 37.27
CA SER A 13 5.70 9.44 37.99
C SER A 13 5.33 10.94 37.99
N PHE A 14 4.16 11.26 37.42
CA PHE A 14 3.36 12.43 37.81
C PHE A 14 2.35 12.05 38.90
N ILE A 15 2.54 12.53 40.12
CA ILE A 15 1.50 12.60 41.18
C ILE A 15 1.50 14.02 41.77
N SER A 16 0.32 14.47 42.20
CA SER A 16 0.00 15.81 42.74
C SER A 16 1.02 16.43 43.71
N CYS A 17 1.25 17.75 43.64
CA CYS A 17 0.51 18.76 44.43
C CYS A 17 1.21 20.15 44.53
N SER A 18 0.40 21.22 44.50
CA SER A 18 0.61 22.53 45.17
C SER A 18 1.96 23.28 45.16
N SER A 19 1.96 24.43 44.45
CA SER A 19 2.08 25.79 45.04
C SER A 19 3.40 26.61 45.02
N THR A 20 3.26 27.81 44.41
CA THR A 20 3.76 29.14 44.83
C THR A 20 5.22 29.62 44.69
N ARG A 21 5.31 30.88 44.20
CA ARG A 21 6.35 31.92 44.42
C ARG A 21 7.70 31.75 43.69
N ARG A 22 8.48 32.82 43.42
CA ARG A 22 8.24 34.23 42.98
C ARG A 22 9.63 34.90 42.76
N PHE A 23 9.65 36.08 42.12
CA PHE A 23 10.84 36.93 41.84
C PHE A 23 11.79 36.38 40.74
N ARG A 24 12.20 37.06 39.65
CA ARG A 24 12.23 38.49 39.21
C ARG A 24 13.40 39.33 39.77
N VAL A 25 14.28 39.85 38.89
CA VAL A 25 14.91 41.22 38.87
C VAL A 25 16.26 41.26 38.07
N HIS A 26 16.19 41.76 36.83
CA HIS A 26 17.02 42.82 36.17
C HIS A 26 18.59 42.90 36.14
N GLN A 27 19.08 43.33 34.95
CA GLN A 27 20.14 44.36 34.66
C GLN A 27 21.65 43.99 34.86
N LYS A 28 22.68 44.55 34.16
CA LYS A 28 22.80 45.42 32.94
C LYS A 28 24.27 45.55 32.41
N ARG A 29 24.44 45.70 31.08
CA ARG A 29 25.36 46.62 30.31
C ARG A 29 26.92 46.46 30.26
N ARG A 30 27.45 46.97 29.11
CA ARG A 30 28.83 47.40 28.71
C ARG A 30 29.84 46.29 28.36
N GLU A 31 30.63 46.30 27.27
CA GLU A 31 31.29 47.31 26.38
C GLU A 31 32.74 47.69 26.78
N VAL A 32 33.71 47.52 25.85
CA VAL A 32 34.79 48.46 25.38
C VAL A 32 35.77 47.71 24.42
N GLN A 33 36.80 48.37 23.85
CA GLN A 33 37.40 48.11 22.52
C GLN A 33 38.89 47.64 22.47
N ARG A 34 39.26 47.04 21.31
CA ARG A 34 40.54 47.01 20.53
C ARG A 34 41.76 47.83 21.00
N PRO A 35 43.04 47.43 20.70
CA PRO A 35 43.72 47.93 19.47
C PRO A 35 44.92 47.12 18.83
N ARG A 36 45.14 47.35 17.50
CA ARG A 36 46.46 47.43 16.76
C ARG A 36 47.35 46.16 16.61
N SER A 37 48.30 46.03 15.64
CA SER A 37 48.79 46.92 14.54
C SER A 37 49.65 46.21 13.45
N LEU A 38 49.49 46.61 12.17
CA LEU A 38 50.53 46.75 11.09
C LEU A 38 51.28 45.44 10.66
N GLN A 39 52.11 45.30 9.60
CA GLN A 39 52.46 46.01 8.33
C GLN A 39 53.08 44.95 7.36
N PHE A 40 53.40 45.15 6.05
CA PHE A 40 53.33 46.26 5.09
C PHE A 40 52.81 45.72 3.70
N LEU A 41 53.27 45.96 2.46
CA LEU A 41 54.30 46.80 1.79
C LEU A 41 53.77 47.30 0.40
N GLU A 42 54.51 47.17 -0.72
CA GLU A 42 54.27 47.81 -2.04
C GLU A 42 54.45 46.81 -3.22
N GLY A 43 54.00 47.02 -4.47
CA GLY A 43 53.27 48.10 -5.19
C GLY A 43 52.82 47.56 -6.58
N ALA A 44 52.34 48.28 -7.61
CA ALA A 44 51.98 49.69 -7.87
C ALA A 44 50.87 49.74 -9.00
N ARG A 45 50.70 50.83 -9.78
CA ARG A 45 49.64 50.99 -10.83
C ARG A 45 50.06 51.83 -12.09
N PRO A 46 49.20 52.63 -12.83
CA PRO A 46 48.71 52.26 -14.17
C PRO A 46 48.78 53.39 -15.27
N ILE A 47 48.34 53.11 -16.52
CA ILE A 47 47.96 54.13 -17.55
C ILE A 47 46.71 53.65 -18.34
N SER A 48 45.96 54.57 -18.96
CA SER A 48 44.66 54.35 -19.64
C SER A 48 44.49 55.11 -20.98
N MET A 49 43.60 54.60 -21.85
CA MET A 49 42.98 55.24 -23.04
C MET A 49 43.86 55.55 -24.28
N ILE A 50 43.39 55.13 -25.47
CA ILE A 50 42.83 56.01 -26.52
C ILE A 50 42.18 55.14 -27.64
N SER A 51 41.27 55.74 -28.42
CA SER A 51 40.41 55.11 -29.44
C SER A 51 40.91 55.23 -30.88
N ALA A 52 40.52 54.30 -31.78
CA ALA A 52 39.91 54.57 -33.11
C ALA A 52 39.78 53.27 -33.95
N GLY A 53 38.82 53.22 -34.89
CA GLY A 53 38.73 52.13 -35.90
C GLY A 53 37.31 51.88 -36.43
N ASP A 54 36.91 52.60 -37.48
CA ASP A 54 35.59 52.47 -38.13
C ASP A 54 35.58 51.36 -39.22
N ARG A 55 34.37 50.88 -39.55
CA ARG A 55 33.94 50.33 -40.85
C ARG A 55 34.59 49.07 -41.48
N SER A 56 33.74 48.03 -41.56
CA SER A 56 33.36 47.26 -42.78
C SER A 56 34.39 46.52 -43.64
N LEU A 57 34.21 45.20 -43.77
CA LEU A 57 34.31 44.30 -44.94
C LEU A 57 34.23 42.84 -44.41
N GLY A 58 33.58 41.85 -45.02
CA GLY A 58 32.71 41.82 -46.19
C GLY A 58 32.35 40.36 -46.58
N ASN A 59 31.22 40.19 -47.29
CA ASN A 59 30.95 39.24 -48.39
C ASN A 59 32.05 38.23 -48.83
N LYS A 60 31.77 37.01 -49.33
CA LYS A 60 30.51 36.23 -49.46
C LYS A 60 30.79 34.84 -50.08
N GLY A 61 29.87 33.89 -49.89
CA GLY A 61 29.61 32.79 -50.85
C GLY A 61 30.52 31.55 -50.76
N PHE A 62 30.30 30.50 -51.57
CA PHE A 62 29.49 30.47 -52.80
C PHE A 62 28.64 29.19 -53.00
N SER A 63 27.32 29.39 -53.22
CA SER A 63 26.49 28.79 -54.30
C SER A 63 26.21 27.27 -54.30
N ARG A 64 25.28 26.72 -55.11
CA ARG A 64 24.48 27.14 -56.30
C ARG A 64 23.15 26.31 -56.30
N ILE A 65 22.12 26.37 -57.17
CA ILE A 65 21.78 26.89 -58.52
C ILE A 65 20.29 27.37 -58.43
N GLN A 66 19.85 28.52 -58.95
CA GLN A 66 19.16 28.75 -60.26
C GLN A 66 18.24 27.61 -60.77
N CYS A 67 17.12 27.85 -61.49
CA CYS A 67 16.52 29.06 -62.10
C CYS A 67 14.96 28.97 -62.02
N GLY A 68 14.16 30.05 -62.09
CA GLY A 68 13.65 30.67 -63.34
C GLY A 68 12.23 30.12 -63.67
N VAL A 69 11.24 30.87 -64.18
CA VAL A 69 11.25 32.14 -64.96
C VAL A 69 9.95 32.96 -64.74
N SER A 70 10.10 34.25 -64.38
CA SER A 70 9.23 35.46 -64.59
C SER A 70 7.70 35.41 -64.33
N ALA A 71 6.91 36.49 -64.24
CA ALA A 71 7.07 37.95 -64.44
C ALA A 71 5.96 38.71 -63.62
N VAL A 72 5.92 40.04 -63.41
CA VAL A 72 6.83 41.18 -63.72
C VAL A 72 6.56 42.38 -62.76
N GLU A 73 7.52 43.31 -62.69
CA GLU A 73 7.48 44.77 -62.35
C GLU A 73 6.36 45.47 -61.52
N THR A 74 6.80 46.14 -60.44
CA THR A 74 6.67 47.58 -60.05
C THR A 74 5.43 48.44 -60.39
N SER A 75 5.11 49.53 -59.68
CA SER A 75 5.36 50.00 -58.29
C SER A 75 4.58 51.31 -58.05
N ARG A 76 4.39 51.71 -56.78
CA ARG A 76 4.06 53.07 -56.26
C ARG A 76 2.94 53.91 -56.89
N GLU A 77 2.05 54.36 -56.00
CA GLU A 77 1.26 55.62 -55.93
C GLU A 77 -0.25 55.35 -55.76
N GLU A 78 -1.01 56.10 -54.95
CA GLU A 78 -0.73 56.87 -53.73
C GLU A 78 -2.09 57.10 -53.02
N ALA A 79 -2.09 57.68 -51.80
CA ALA A 79 -3.21 58.34 -51.13
C ALA A 79 -4.68 57.86 -51.35
N GLU A 80 -5.20 57.17 -50.33
CA GLU A 80 -6.60 57.11 -49.85
C GLU A 80 -7.72 57.80 -50.67
N LYS A 81 -8.79 57.03 -50.96
CA LYS A 81 -10.17 57.57 -50.95
C LYS A 81 -11.23 56.52 -50.63
N GLU A 82 -12.35 56.99 -50.10
CA GLU A 82 -13.30 56.16 -49.35
C GLU A 82 -14.28 55.30 -50.18
N LYS A 83 -14.67 54.18 -49.58
CA LYS A 83 -16.03 53.56 -49.57
C LYS A 83 -16.66 53.09 -50.91
N LYS A 84 -16.87 51.77 -50.93
CA LYS A 84 -17.90 50.99 -51.68
C LYS A 84 -17.62 50.83 -53.19
N LYS A 85 -17.96 49.70 -53.84
CA LYS A 85 -19.03 48.72 -53.52
C LYS A 85 -18.75 47.34 -54.19
N HIS A 86 -18.94 46.22 -53.47
CA HIS A 86 -19.30 44.84 -53.93
C HIS A 86 -18.50 44.14 -55.06
N SER A 87 -18.43 42.81 -55.18
CA SER A 87 -18.79 41.67 -54.29
C SER A 87 -18.30 40.33 -54.89
N ARG A 88 -17.93 39.36 -54.05
CA ARG A 88 -18.03 37.92 -54.34
C ARG A 88 -18.30 37.17 -53.03
N GLN A 89 -18.97 36.02 -53.11
CA GLN A 89 -19.61 35.36 -51.96
C GLN A 89 -18.65 34.50 -51.13
N SER A 90 -18.80 34.57 -49.81
CA SER A 90 -18.42 33.49 -48.89
C SER A 90 -19.41 32.32 -49.06
N TYR A 91 -18.94 31.09 -48.87
CA TYR A 91 -19.80 29.96 -48.51
C TYR A 91 -19.61 29.72 -47.02
N ASP A 92 -20.66 30.00 -46.24
CA ASP A 92 -20.56 29.88 -44.79
C ASP A 92 -20.56 28.39 -44.38
N ARG A 93 -19.69 28.06 -43.42
CA ARG A 93 -19.48 26.72 -42.86
C ARG A 93 -20.26 26.58 -41.56
N VAL A 94 -20.68 25.35 -41.24
CA VAL A 94 -21.37 25.00 -39.99
C VAL A 94 -20.56 23.93 -39.29
N TYR A 95 -20.24 24.16 -38.01
CA TYR A 95 -19.69 23.12 -37.15
C TYR A 95 -20.85 22.45 -36.40
N LEU A 96 -20.90 21.12 -36.45
CA LEU A 96 -21.96 20.32 -35.86
C LEU A 96 -21.35 19.19 -35.04
N LYS A 97 -21.50 19.27 -33.72
CA LYS A 97 -21.19 18.17 -32.80
C LYS A 97 -22.38 17.22 -32.74
N VAL A 98 -22.14 15.93 -32.96
CA VAL A 98 -23.18 14.90 -32.95
C VAL A 98 -22.93 13.97 -31.77
N ARG A 99 -23.88 13.91 -30.83
CA ARG A 99 -23.88 13.00 -29.67
C ARG A 99 -24.91 11.90 -29.87
N LEU A 100 -24.52 10.64 -29.67
CA LEU A 100 -25.40 9.48 -29.71
C LEU A 100 -25.39 8.75 -28.37
N ASP A 101 -26.55 8.70 -27.71
CA ASP A 101 -26.75 7.88 -26.51
C ASP A 101 -26.98 6.41 -26.92
N HIS A 102 -25.91 5.62 -26.84
CA HIS A 102 -25.94 4.17 -27.03
C HIS A 102 -24.77 3.47 -26.32
N GLN A 103 -24.94 2.19 -26.01
CA GLN A 103 -23.93 1.31 -25.43
C GLN A 103 -23.76 0.08 -26.33
N VAL A 104 -22.52 -0.37 -26.50
CA VAL A 104 -22.12 -1.48 -27.39
C VAL A 104 -21.23 -2.45 -26.62
N GLU A 105 -20.95 -3.65 -27.16
CA GLU A 105 -20.12 -4.61 -26.43
C GLU A 105 -18.64 -4.20 -26.37
N PHE A 106 -17.91 -4.69 -25.36
CA PHE A 106 -16.49 -4.40 -25.20
C PHE A 106 -15.69 -4.86 -26.43
N GLY A 107 -15.09 -3.90 -27.15
CA GLY A 107 -14.37 -4.13 -28.41
C GLY A 107 -15.17 -3.86 -29.68
N GLU A 108 -16.38 -3.30 -29.56
CA GLU A 108 -17.13 -2.70 -30.68
C GLU A 108 -17.00 -1.17 -30.69
N HIS A 109 -17.28 -0.54 -31.84
CA HIS A 109 -17.22 0.92 -31.99
C HIS A 109 -18.44 1.45 -32.76
N ILE A 110 -18.90 2.65 -32.45
CA ILE A 110 -19.92 3.33 -33.26
C ILE A 110 -19.28 4.19 -34.35
N ALA A 111 -19.89 4.22 -35.52
CA ALA A 111 -19.60 5.18 -36.58
C ALA A 111 -20.88 5.79 -37.17
N ILE A 112 -20.73 6.89 -37.90
CA ILE A 112 -21.79 7.54 -38.68
C ILE A 112 -21.46 7.49 -40.17
N LEU A 113 -22.48 7.30 -41.01
CA LEU A 113 -22.43 7.48 -42.46
C LEU A 113 -23.55 8.43 -42.91
N GLY A 114 -23.41 9.05 -44.09
CA GLY A 114 -24.42 9.95 -44.63
C GLY A 114 -24.19 10.41 -46.05
N SER A 115 -25.09 11.25 -46.57
CA SER A 115 -25.16 11.60 -48.00
C SER A 115 -24.16 12.66 -48.47
N THR A 116 -23.57 13.43 -47.57
CA THR A 116 -22.53 14.44 -47.89
C THR A 116 -21.15 13.80 -48.10
N LYS A 117 -20.18 14.54 -48.64
CA LYS A 117 -18.77 14.07 -48.71
C LYS A 117 -18.16 14.02 -47.31
N GLU A 118 -18.59 14.96 -46.49
CA GLU A 118 -18.22 15.21 -45.12
C GLU A 118 -18.79 14.15 -44.14
N LEU A 119 -19.76 13.33 -44.60
CA LEU A 119 -20.24 12.08 -43.97
C LEU A 119 -19.90 10.81 -44.78
N GLY A 120 -18.85 10.87 -45.61
CA GLY A 120 -18.35 9.71 -46.35
C GLY A 120 -19.22 9.18 -47.50
N SER A 121 -20.32 9.87 -47.85
CA SER A 121 -21.19 9.61 -49.01
C SER A 121 -21.70 8.17 -49.09
N TRP A 122 -22.16 7.64 -47.96
CA TRP A 122 -22.59 6.25 -47.76
C TRP A 122 -21.56 5.17 -48.12
N LYS A 123 -20.27 5.53 -48.22
CA LYS A 123 -19.18 4.63 -48.67
C LYS A 123 -17.97 4.59 -47.75
N LYS A 124 -17.89 5.49 -46.78
CA LYS A 124 -16.87 5.50 -45.74
C LYS A 124 -17.52 5.88 -44.41
N GLU A 125 -17.27 5.06 -43.41
CA GLU A 125 -17.60 5.28 -42.02
C GLU A 125 -16.74 6.37 -41.37
N ILE A 126 -17.36 7.16 -40.49
CA ILE A 126 -16.68 8.13 -39.61
C ILE A 126 -16.86 7.65 -38.19
N LEU A 127 -15.77 7.18 -37.58
CA LEU A 127 -15.75 6.70 -36.20
C LEU A 127 -16.18 7.80 -35.23
N MET A 128 -16.97 7.42 -34.23
CA MET A 128 -17.33 8.26 -33.10
C MET A 128 -16.43 7.92 -31.90
N HIS A 129 -16.21 8.87 -31.02
CA HIS A 129 -15.42 8.71 -29.79
C HIS A 129 -16.36 8.55 -28.59
N TRP A 130 -16.16 7.52 -27.77
CA TRP A 130 -16.93 7.33 -26.53
C TRP A 130 -16.50 8.35 -25.46
N THR A 131 -17.49 8.96 -24.79
CA THR A 131 -17.33 9.87 -23.65
C THR A 131 -18.42 9.56 -22.63
N GLU A 132 -18.29 9.96 -21.36
CA GLU A 132 -19.25 9.59 -20.29
C GLU A 132 -20.72 9.94 -20.61
N ASN A 133 -20.94 10.94 -21.47
CA ASN A 133 -22.26 11.40 -21.92
C ASN A 133 -22.68 10.87 -23.30
N GLY A 134 -22.01 9.88 -23.92
CA GLY A 134 -22.38 9.39 -25.25
C GLY A 134 -21.22 9.21 -26.22
N TRP A 135 -21.49 8.62 -27.38
CA TRP A 135 -20.59 8.60 -28.52
C TRP A 135 -20.66 9.93 -29.24
N ILE A 136 -19.53 10.62 -29.44
CA ILE A 136 -19.47 11.95 -30.07
C ILE A 136 -18.68 11.96 -31.38
N CYS A 137 -19.05 12.85 -32.30
CA CYS A 137 -18.29 13.15 -33.51
C CYS A 137 -18.52 14.61 -33.94
N ASP A 138 -17.45 15.32 -34.25
CA ASP A 138 -17.51 16.72 -34.73
C ASP A 138 -17.42 16.77 -36.26
N LEU A 139 -18.36 17.47 -36.88
CA LEU A 139 -18.52 17.54 -38.33
C LEU A 139 -18.48 18.99 -38.82
N GLU A 140 -17.72 19.25 -39.89
CA GLU A 140 -17.84 20.51 -40.64
C GLU A 140 -18.75 20.29 -41.86
N LEU A 141 -19.94 20.90 -41.84
CA LEU A 141 -20.96 20.78 -42.88
C LEU A 141 -21.15 22.10 -43.65
N LYS A 142 -21.77 22.00 -44.83
CA LYS A 142 -22.13 23.15 -45.66
C LYS A 142 -23.57 23.56 -45.35
N GLY A 143 -23.76 24.83 -44.99
CA GLY A 143 -25.05 25.32 -44.54
C GLY A 143 -26.16 25.34 -45.60
N GLY A 144 -27.40 25.36 -45.14
CA GLY A 144 -28.59 25.60 -45.97
C GLY A 144 -29.04 24.42 -46.84
N LYS A 145 -28.72 23.18 -46.46
CA LYS A 145 -29.20 21.96 -47.15
C LYS A 145 -29.57 20.85 -46.16
N PRO A 146 -30.58 20.01 -46.47
CA PRO A 146 -30.79 18.76 -45.77
C PRO A 146 -29.61 17.82 -46.02
N VAL A 147 -29.23 17.09 -44.98
CA VAL A 147 -28.20 16.05 -44.99
C VAL A 147 -28.81 14.77 -44.42
N GLU A 148 -28.66 13.65 -45.12
CA GLU A 148 -29.10 12.36 -44.59
C GLU A 148 -27.95 11.70 -43.86
N CYS A 149 -28.22 11.07 -42.70
CA CYS A 149 -27.25 10.29 -41.97
C CYS A 149 -27.86 9.07 -41.27
N LYS A 150 -27.00 8.13 -40.85
CA LYS A 150 -27.38 6.94 -40.10
C LYS A 150 -26.20 6.38 -39.30
N PHE A 151 -26.48 5.83 -38.12
CA PHE A 151 -25.46 5.23 -37.26
C PHE A 151 -25.27 3.73 -37.51
N VAL A 152 -24.06 3.25 -37.25
CA VAL A 152 -23.65 1.84 -37.39
C VAL A 152 -22.76 1.41 -36.22
N ILE A 153 -22.86 0.14 -35.83
CA ILE A 153 -21.90 -0.54 -34.96
C ILE A 153 -20.92 -1.33 -35.83
N LEU A 154 -19.64 -1.06 -35.63
CA LEU A 154 -18.51 -1.83 -36.13
C LEU A 154 -18.22 -2.96 -35.13
N THR A 155 -18.67 -4.16 -35.49
CA THR A 155 -18.38 -5.40 -34.75
C THR A 155 -16.89 -5.77 -34.84
N LYS A 156 -16.42 -6.65 -33.95
CA LYS A 156 -15.02 -7.14 -33.90
C LYS A 156 -14.55 -7.74 -35.24
N ASP A 157 -15.45 -8.38 -35.99
CA ASP A 157 -15.18 -8.99 -37.30
C ASP A 157 -15.21 -7.96 -38.46
N LYS A 158 -15.33 -6.66 -38.16
CA LYS A 158 -15.50 -5.54 -39.11
C LYS A 158 -16.81 -5.59 -39.92
N ASN A 159 -17.79 -6.36 -39.47
CA ASN A 159 -19.16 -6.28 -40.03
C ASN A 159 -19.89 -5.05 -39.48
N LEU A 160 -20.70 -4.42 -40.34
CA LEU A 160 -21.51 -3.24 -40.01
C LEU A 160 -22.95 -3.64 -39.63
N ALA A 161 -23.31 -3.46 -38.37
CA ALA A 161 -24.71 -3.53 -37.92
C ALA A 161 -25.32 -2.12 -37.93
N TRP A 162 -26.35 -1.90 -38.74
CA TRP A 162 -27.00 -0.59 -38.90
C TRP A 162 -28.12 -0.39 -37.88
N GLU A 163 -28.38 0.86 -37.47
CA GLU A 163 -29.60 1.18 -36.70
C GLU A 163 -30.88 0.91 -37.54
N SER A 164 -32.00 0.66 -36.87
CA SER A 164 -33.29 0.40 -37.50
C SER A 164 -34.05 1.67 -37.90
N GLY A 165 -34.90 1.56 -38.93
CA GLY A 165 -35.71 2.67 -39.47
C GLY A 165 -35.08 3.32 -40.69
N GLU A 166 -35.61 4.48 -41.08
CA GLU A 166 -35.19 5.25 -42.26
C GLU A 166 -33.88 6.03 -42.01
N ASN A 167 -33.41 6.79 -43.01
CA ASN A 167 -32.29 7.73 -42.84
C ASN A 167 -32.75 8.97 -42.06
N ARG A 168 -31.95 9.42 -41.08
CA ARG A 168 -32.17 10.67 -40.34
C ARG A 168 -31.93 11.86 -41.25
N VAL A 169 -32.84 12.83 -41.28
CA VAL A 169 -32.72 14.03 -42.13
C VAL A 169 -32.37 15.25 -41.29
N LEU A 170 -31.10 15.66 -41.30
CA LEU A 170 -30.58 16.82 -40.58
C LEU A 170 -30.72 18.09 -41.43
N MET A 171 -31.47 19.08 -40.93
CA MET A 171 -31.62 20.39 -41.56
C MET A 171 -30.49 21.34 -41.14
N VAL A 172 -29.37 21.35 -41.88
CA VAL A 172 -28.20 22.16 -41.53
C VAL A 172 -28.50 23.67 -41.67
N PRO A 173 -28.34 24.49 -40.61
CA PRO A 173 -28.51 25.95 -40.67
C PRO A 173 -27.60 26.63 -41.69
N GLU A 174 -27.78 27.93 -41.98
CA GLU A 174 -26.88 28.62 -42.93
C GLU A 174 -25.46 28.82 -42.37
N LYS A 175 -25.30 29.00 -41.06
CA LYS A 175 -24.02 29.16 -40.35
C LYS A 175 -24.16 29.04 -38.84
N GLY A 176 -23.05 28.74 -38.17
CA GLY A 176 -22.93 28.69 -36.70
C GLY A 176 -22.26 27.41 -36.21
N ASN A 177 -22.16 27.30 -34.89
CA ASN A 177 -21.70 26.11 -34.19
C ASN A 177 -22.91 25.52 -33.45
N PHE A 178 -23.16 24.22 -33.59
CA PHE A 178 -24.32 23.56 -32.98
C PHE A 178 -23.97 22.17 -32.42
N GLU A 179 -24.72 21.71 -31.43
CA GLU A 179 -24.74 20.33 -30.97
C GLU A 179 -26.12 19.71 -31.24
N ILE A 180 -26.14 18.42 -31.61
CA ILE A 180 -27.35 17.60 -31.70
C ILE A 180 -27.19 16.33 -30.87
N VAL A 181 -28.29 15.88 -30.29
CA VAL A 181 -28.41 14.63 -29.55
C VAL A 181 -29.32 13.68 -30.32
N CYS A 182 -28.88 12.43 -30.46
CA CYS A 182 -29.62 11.33 -31.05
C CYS A 182 -29.64 10.14 -30.08
N HIS A 183 -30.63 9.26 -30.23
CA HIS A 183 -30.72 7.97 -29.52
C HIS A 183 -30.80 6.82 -30.52
N TRP A 184 -30.12 5.71 -30.26
CA TRP A 184 -30.06 4.58 -31.21
C TRP A 184 -31.45 4.04 -31.57
N ASN A 185 -31.66 3.71 -32.85
CA ASN A 185 -32.94 3.28 -33.45
C ASN A 185 -34.08 4.32 -33.43
N MET A 186 -33.93 5.49 -32.79
CA MET A 186 -34.95 6.54 -32.73
C MET A 186 -34.87 7.47 -33.96
N THR A 187 -34.92 6.89 -35.17
CA THR A 187 -34.66 7.62 -36.43
C THR A 187 -35.72 8.67 -36.79
N ASP A 188 -36.94 8.56 -36.25
CA ASP A 188 -38.04 9.53 -36.38
C ASP A 188 -38.01 10.68 -35.33
N GLU A 189 -36.98 10.76 -34.47
CA GLU A 189 -36.93 11.76 -33.41
C GLU A 189 -36.70 13.20 -33.93
N PRO A 190 -37.36 14.23 -33.37
CA PRO A 190 -37.16 15.61 -33.78
C PRO A 190 -35.80 16.12 -33.29
N VAL A 191 -34.80 16.10 -34.17
CA VAL A 191 -33.43 16.52 -33.85
C VAL A 191 -33.37 18.03 -33.58
N GLU A 192 -33.23 18.40 -32.30
CA GLU A 192 -33.09 19.78 -31.85
C GLU A 192 -31.63 20.27 -31.98
N LEU A 193 -31.43 21.38 -32.71
CA LEU A 193 -30.13 22.01 -32.93
C LEU A 193 -29.85 23.04 -31.84
N LEU A 194 -29.06 22.64 -30.84
CA LEU A 194 -28.62 23.50 -29.75
C LEU A 194 -27.44 24.36 -30.21
N ALA A 195 -27.47 25.67 -29.97
CA ALA A 195 -26.35 26.55 -30.35
C ALA A 195 -25.19 26.42 -29.35
N LEU A 196 -23.96 26.25 -29.86
CA LEU A 196 -22.74 26.27 -29.07
C LEU A 196 -22.23 27.71 -28.93
N ASP A 197 -22.37 28.28 -27.72
CA ASP A 197 -21.81 29.59 -27.40
C ASP A 197 -20.28 29.61 -27.53
N SER A 198 -19.72 30.76 -27.93
CA SER A 198 -18.36 30.85 -28.46
C SER A 198 -17.25 30.92 -27.40
N THR A 199 -17.23 29.97 -26.47
CA THR A 199 -16.17 29.78 -25.44
C THR A 199 -15.48 28.41 -25.49
N THR A 200 -15.81 27.56 -26.47
CA THR A 200 -15.19 26.23 -26.66
C THR A 200 -14.69 26.06 -28.10
N ALA A 201 -13.45 26.49 -28.39
CA ALA A 201 -12.88 26.44 -29.74
C ALA A 201 -11.33 26.44 -29.79
N GLU A 202 -10.65 25.67 -28.93
CA GLU A 202 -9.24 25.31 -29.13
C GLU A 202 -8.94 23.92 -28.52
N GLU A 203 -7.83 23.31 -28.92
CA GLU A 203 -7.34 21.96 -28.56
C GLU A 203 -8.22 20.74 -28.92
N VAL A 204 -8.07 20.28 -30.18
CA VAL A 204 -8.01 18.84 -30.48
C VAL A 204 -6.59 18.50 -30.90
N GLY A 205 -5.81 17.86 -30.02
CA GLY A 205 -4.40 17.58 -30.26
C GLY A 205 -3.84 16.45 -29.39
N SER A 206 -3.81 15.22 -29.93
CA SER A 206 -3.08 14.06 -29.41
C SER A 206 -3.47 13.56 -28.00
N LEU A 207 -4.41 12.62 -27.94
CA LEU A 207 -4.58 11.75 -26.77
C LEU A 207 -3.32 10.89 -26.55
N GLY A 208 -2.57 11.19 -25.50
CA GLY A 208 -1.74 10.22 -24.77
C GLY A 208 -2.48 9.79 -23.50
N ASP A 209 -2.39 8.51 -23.15
CA ASP A 209 -3.12 7.95 -22.00
C ASP A 209 -2.52 8.41 -20.66
N ASN A 210 -3.30 9.11 -19.83
CA ASN A 210 -3.02 9.26 -18.41
C ASN A 210 -4.25 9.75 -17.61
N GLY A 211 -4.76 8.92 -16.69
CA GLY A 211 -5.94 9.23 -15.89
C GLY A 211 -5.67 10.15 -14.69
N THR A 212 -5.78 11.48 -14.90
CA THR A 212 -5.65 12.50 -13.84
C THR A 212 -6.86 13.46 -13.86
N THR A 213 -7.64 13.47 -12.78
CA THR A 213 -8.78 14.40 -12.59
C THR A 213 -8.28 15.78 -12.14
N SER A 214 -8.09 16.69 -13.10
CA SER A 214 -7.63 18.06 -12.83
C SER A 214 -8.79 19.01 -12.47
N ALA A 215 -8.95 19.27 -11.16
CA ALA A 215 -9.87 20.30 -10.67
C ALA A 215 -9.26 21.71 -10.78
N THR A 216 -9.59 22.43 -11.86
CA THR A 216 -9.44 23.89 -12.01
C THR A 216 -10.31 24.40 -13.17
N ASP A 217 -11.41 25.10 -12.87
CA ASP A 217 -11.72 26.35 -13.59
C ASP A 217 -12.72 27.23 -12.82
N VAL A 218 -12.24 28.31 -12.18
CA VAL A 218 -13.10 29.32 -11.52
C VAL A 218 -12.47 30.71 -11.63
N ALA A 219 -13.10 31.56 -12.46
CA ALA A 219 -12.74 32.95 -12.71
C ALA A 219 -13.95 33.90 -12.70
N GLY A 220 -14.88 33.71 -11.77
CA GLY A 220 -16.01 34.63 -11.49
C GLY A 220 -16.17 34.83 -9.98
N ALA A 221 -16.39 36.07 -9.54
CA ALA A 221 -16.37 36.44 -8.11
C ALA A 221 -17.78 36.67 -7.53
N ASP A 222 -18.56 35.60 -7.39
CA ASP A 222 -19.44 35.35 -6.24
C ASP A 222 -20.10 33.96 -6.40
N ALA A 223 -20.18 33.18 -5.31
CA ALA A 223 -20.58 31.76 -5.27
C ALA A 223 -19.63 30.79 -6.01
N VAL A 224 -18.76 30.12 -5.23
CA VAL A 224 -18.14 28.85 -5.60
C VAL A 224 -19.05 27.74 -5.05
N ALA A 225 -19.37 26.73 -5.85
CA ALA A 225 -20.14 25.57 -5.41
C ALA A 225 -19.45 24.85 -4.24
N SER A 226 -20.21 24.24 -3.33
CA SER A 226 -19.63 23.51 -2.22
C SER A 226 -19.01 22.17 -2.69
N PRO A 227 -17.84 21.77 -2.17
CA PRO A 227 -17.29 20.42 -2.35
C PRO A 227 -18.21 19.29 -1.85
N PHE A 228 -19.29 19.64 -1.15
CA PHE A 228 -20.40 18.76 -0.83
C PHE A 228 -21.31 18.48 -2.04
N VAL A 229 -21.66 19.51 -2.82
CA VAL A 229 -22.58 19.43 -3.96
C VAL A 229 -21.92 18.76 -5.16
N GLU A 230 -20.62 18.98 -5.38
CA GLU A 230 -19.81 18.26 -6.38
C GLU A 230 -19.80 16.73 -6.17
N LYS A 231 -20.09 16.26 -4.95
CA LYS A 231 -20.13 14.83 -4.58
C LYS A 231 -21.56 14.25 -4.58
N TRP A 232 -22.55 15.00 -5.05
CA TRP A 232 -23.95 14.56 -5.08
C TRP A 232 -24.20 13.54 -6.21
N GLN A 233 -24.69 12.36 -5.83
CA GLN A 233 -25.07 11.25 -6.73
C GLN A 233 -26.57 10.89 -6.62
N GLY A 234 -27.32 11.58 -5.76
CA GLY A 234 -28.77 11.49 -5.71
C GLY A 234 -29.42 12.13 -6.95
N LYS A 235 -30.74 11.96 -7.10
CA LYS A 235 -31.50 12.63 -8.17
C LYS A 235 -31.25 14.15 -8.14
N THR A 236 -31.22 14.76 -9.33
CA THR A 236 -31.26 16.23 -9.48
C THR A 236 -32.44 16.79 -8.68
N VAL A 237 -32.21 17.85 -7.90
CA VAL A 237 -33.24 18.42 -7.02
C VAL A 237 -34.29 19.17 -7.83
N SER A 238 -35.28 18.42 -8.34
CA SER A 238 -36.48 18.98 -8.93
C SER A 238 -37.37 19.61 -7.86
N PHE A 239 -37.96 20.78 -8.16
CA PHE A 239 -38.78 21.54 -7.22
C PHE A 239 -40.21 20.96 -7.10
N VAL A 240 -40.27 19.72 -6.63
CA VAL A 240 -41.41 18.80 -6.76
C VAL A 240 -42.35 18.82 -5.56
N HIS A 241 -43.63 18.52 -5.81
CA HIS A 241 -44.66 18.45 -4.78
C HIS A 241 -44.71 17.07 -4.07
N SER A 242 -45.12 17.09 -2.80
CA SER A 242 -45.22 15.93 -1.87
C SER A 242 -45.95 14.65 -2.34
N LYS A 243 -46.53 14.61 -3.55
CA LYS A 243 -47.10 13.39 -4.12
C LYS A 243 -46.05 12.46 -4.72
N GLU A 244 -45.08 12.99 -5.47
CA GLU A 244 -44.08 12.17 -6.18
C GLU A 244 -43.09 11.50 -5.21
N GLN A 245 -42.79 12.17 -4.08
CA GLN A 245 -42.02 11.57 -2.97
C GLN A 245 -42.66 10.29 -2.42
N LEU A 246 -44.00 10.18 -2.43
CA LEU A 246 -44.72 8.98 -1.99
C LEU A 246 -44.72 7.85 -3.03
N ASP A 247 -44.34 8.13 -4.27
CA ASP A 247 -44.15 7.09 -5.30
C ASP A 247 -42.69 6.61 -5.32
N ASP A 248 -41.71 7.49 -5.12
CA ASP A 248 -40.30 7.11 -4.91
C ASP A 248 -40.11 6.24 -3.65
N GLU A 249 -40.84 6.51 -2.56
CA GLU A 249 -40.76 5.66 -1.36
C GLU A 249 -41.21 4.21 -1.63
N LYS A 250 -42.21 4.01 -2.52
CA LYS A 250 -42.72 2.66 -2.88
C LYS A 250 -41.77 1.86 -3.75
N VAL A 251 -40.80 2.50 -4.40
CA VAL A 251 -39.81 1.84 -5.26
C VAL A 251 -38.67 1.22 -4.44
N ARG A 252 -38.41 1.70 -3.22
CA ARG A 252 -37.37 1.17 -2.35
C ARG A 252 -37.71 -0.27 -1.91
N LYS A 253 -36.73 -1.15 -2.03
CA LYS A 253 -36.78 -2.53 -1.55
C LYS A 253 -35.82 -2.67 -0.37
N TRP A 254 -36.31 -3.20 0.74
CA TRP A 254 -35.49 -3.64 1.87
C TRP A 254 -35.42 -5.16 1.85
N ASP A 255 -34.32 -5.71 1.33
CA ASP A 255 -34.06 -7.13 1.44
C ASP A 255 -33.39 -7.42 2.79
N THR A 256 -34.02 -8.30 3.57
CA THR A 256 -33.58 -8.72 4.90
C THR A 256 -33.29 -10.23 4.96
N ALA A 257 -33.44 -10.94 3.84
CA ALA A 257 -33.21 -12.38 3.78
C ALA A 257 -31.72 -12.70 3.86
N GLY A 258 -31.31 -13.41 4.92
CA GLY A 258 -29.91 -13.77 5.17
C GLY A 258 -29.06 -12.65 5.77
N LEU A 259 -29.67 -11.59 6.31
CA LEU A 259 -28.94 -10.61 7.12
C LEU A 259 -28.91 -11.03 8.59
N GLU A 260 -27.76 -10.84 9.24
CA GLU A 260 -27.58 -11.03 10.68
C GLU A 260 -26.85 -9.81 11.28
N GLY A 261 -26.56 -9.86 12.59
CA GLY A 261 -25.65 -8.92 13.26
C GLY A 261 -25.97 -7.43 13.08
N ALA A 262 -24.93 -6.64 12.83
CA ALA A 262 -25.07 -5.20 12.63
C ALA A 262 -25.80 -4.86 11.31
N ALA A 263 -25.68 -5.69 10.27
CA ALA A 263 -26.33 -5.49 8.98
C ALA A 263 -27.86 -5.50 9.11
N LEU A 264 -28.41 -6.51 9.80
CA LEU A 264 -29.85 -6.63 10.03
C LEU A 264 -30.39 -5.43 10.83
N LYS A 265 -29.75 -5.09 11.96
CA LYS A 265 -30.17 -3.95 12.80
C LYS A 265 -30.16 -2.63 12.02
N LEU A 266 -29.19 -2.41 11.14
CA LEU A 266 -29.12 -1.22 10.30
C LEU A 266 -30.26 -1.19 9.27
N VAL A 267 -30.50 -2.29 8.54
CA VAL A 267 -31.51 -2.34 7.46
C VAL A 267 -32.94 -2.28 8.01
N GLU A 268 -33.21 -2.94 9.14
CA GLU A 268 -34.48 -2.77 9.86
C GLU A 268 -34.62 -1.36 10.44
N GLY A 269 -33.52 -0.74 10.86
CA GLY A 269 -33.45 0.67 11.23
C GLY A 269 -33.85 1.61 10.09
N ASP A 270 -33.19 1.51 8.93
CA ASP A 270 -33.44 2.35 7.75
C ASP A 270 -34.91 2.31 7.30
N LYS A 271 -35.49 1.11 7.29
CA LYS A 271 -36.91 0.84 6.97
C LYS A 271 -37.90 1.60 7.87
N ASN A 272 -37.51 1.91 9.11
CA ASN A 272 -38.30 2.70 10.06
C ASN A 272 -37.83 4.18 10.14
N ALA A 273 -36.72 4.51 9.49
CA ALA A 273 -36.01 5.79 9.57
C ALA A 273 -36.20 6.65 8.31
N ARG A 274 -37.42 7.18 8.12
CA ARG A 274 -37.74 8.05 6.96
C ARG A 274 -36.85 9.30 6.85
N ASN A 275 -36.72 10.07 7.92
CA ASN A 275 -35.99 11.34 7.98
C ASN A 275 -34.59 11.21 8.59
N TRP A 276 -33.70 12.18 8.28
CA TRP A 276 -32.27 12.10 8.58
C TRP A 276 -31.94 11.86 10.05
N TRP A 277 -32.60 12.53 11.02
CA TRP A 277 -32.32 12.30 12.44
C TRP A 277 -32.61 10.85 12.87
N ARG A 278 -33.58 10.15 12.26
CA ARG A 278 -33.79 8.72 12.55
C ARG A 278 -32.66 7.87 11.99
N LYS A 279 -32.15 8.21 10.79
CA LYS A 279 -31.00 7.53 10.18
C LYS A 279 -29.74 7.71 11.05
N LEU A 280 -29.54 8.91 11.61
CA LEU A 280 -28.51 9.18 12.63
C LEU A 280 -28.77 8.41 13.93
N GLU A 281 -30.02 8.29 14.39
CA GLU A 281 -30.37 7.52 15.61
C GLU A 281 -30.04 6.03 15.45
N VAL A 282 -30.28 5.43 14.28
CA VAL A 282 -29.87 4.05 13.95
C VAL A 282 -28.35 3.89 14.07
N ILE A 283 -27.56 4.86 13.60
CA ILE A 283 -26.10 4.84 13.79
C ILE A 283 -25.71 5.01 15.26
N ARG A 284 -26.42 5.86 16.03
CA ARG A 284 -26.20 5.98 17.47
C ARG A 284 -26.47 4.66 18.19
N GLU A 285 -27.51 3.93 17.80
CA GLU A 285 -27.83 2.60 18.35
C GLU A 285 -26.86 1.50 17.88
N LEU A 286 -26.16 1.67 16.76
CA LEU A 286 -25.11 0.75 16.30
C LEU A 286 -23.74 1.03 16.95
N VAL A 287 -23.42 2.29 17.26
CA VAL A 287 -22.10 2.72 17.75
C VAL A 287 -22.03 2.88 19.28
N VAL A 288 -23.11 3.32 19.93
CA VAL A 288 -23.12 3.73 21.35
C VAL A 288 -23.69 2.66 22.30
N GLU A 289 -24.56 1.77 21.82
CA GLU A 289 -24.96 0.59 22.60
C GLU A 289 -23.78 -0.39 22.69
N ASN A 290 -23.72 -1.21 23.75
CA ASN A 290 -22.53 -2.03 24.06
C ASN A 290 -22.26 -3.14 23.03
N VAL A 291 -21.63 -2.79 21.91
CA VAL A 291 -21.10 -3.74 20.93
C VAL A 291 -19.98 -4.56 21.57
N LYS A 292 -19.99 -5.89 21.37
CA LYS A 292 -18.89 -6.74 21.84
C LYS A 292 -17.62 -6.38 21.07
N LYS A 293 -16.44 -6.68 21.63
CA LYS A 293 -15.16 -6.31 21.03
C LYS A 293 -14.93 -6.92 19.63
N GLY A 294 -15.55 -8.07 19.31
CA GLY A 294 -15.52 -8.65 17.96
C GLY A 294 -16.37 -7.88 16.94
N ASP A 295 -17.59 -7.48 17.33
CA ASP A 295 -18.61 -6.96 16.42
C ASP A 295 -18.44 -5.44 16.13
N ARG A 296 -17.53 -4.74 16.83
CA ARG A 296 -17.40 -3.27 16.74
C ARG A 296 -16.91 -2.78 15.38
N LEU A 297 -15.90 -3.42 14.80
CA LEU A 297 -15.38 -3.05 13.48
C LEU A 297 -16.46 -3.19 12.39
N GLU A 298 -17.31 -4.22 12.49
CA GLU A 298 -18.44 -4.43 11.59
C GLU A 298 -19.48 -3.30 11.74
N ALA A 299 -19.90 -3.00 12.96
CA ALA A 299 -20.86 -1.92 13.23
C ALA A 299 -20.35 -0.56 12.74
N LEU A 300 -19.06 -0.25 12.93
CA LEU A 300 -18.41 0.94 12.40
C LEU A 300 -18.37 0.94 10.86
N ALA A 301 -18.03 -0.19 10.23
CA ALA A 301 -17.94 -0.29 8.77
C ALA A 301 -19.29 -0.06 8.09
N TYR A 302 -20.35 -0.73 8.55
CA TYR A 302 -21.70 -0.50 8.05
C TYR A 302 -22.17 0.95 8.31
N SER A 303 -21.82 1.53 9.46
CA SER A 303 -22.13 2.94 9.76
C SER A 303 -21.48 3.91 8.77
N ALA A 304 -20.21 3.68 8.41
CA ALA A 304 -19.49 4.50 7.43
C ALA A 304 -20.11 4.41 6.03
N ILE A 305 -20.42 3.19 5.56
CA ILE A 305 -21.04 2.97 4.23
C ILE A 305 -22.41 3.67 4.15
N TYR A 306 -23.27 3.45 5.15
CA TYR A 306 -24.61 4.01 5.22
C TYR A 306 -24.62 5.54 5.27
N LEU A 307 -23.76 6.15 6.10
CA LEU A 307 -23.66 7.60 6.20
C LEU A 307 -23.09 8.24 4.94
N LYS A 308 -22.10 7.62 4.28
CA LYS A 308 -21.61 8.08 2.98
C LYS A 308 -22.73 8.07 1.94
N TRP A 309 -23.50 6.98 1.84
CA TRP A 309 -24.62 6.89 0.89
C TRP A 309 -25.79 7.83 1.19
N ILE A 310 -26.00 8.23 2.45
CA ILE A 310 -26.93 9.33 2.78
C ILE A 310 -26.40 10.66 2.25
N ASN A 311 -25.14 10.98 2.52
CA ASN A 311 -24.56 12.27 2.17
C ASN A 311 -24.32 12.46 0.66
N THR A 312 -24.08 11.39 -0.10
CA THR A 312 -24.09 11.42 -1.57
C THR A 312 -25.51 11.40 -2.16
N GLY A 313 -26.58 11.28 -1.36
CA GLY A 313 -27.97 11.27 -1.84
C GLY A 313 -28.46 9.94 -2.42
N GLN A 314 -27.67 8.88 -2.30
CA GLN A 314 -28.02 7.53 -2.76
C GLN A 314 -29.03 6.84 -1.83
N ILE A 315 -29.06 7.25 -0.56
CA ILE A 315 -30.12 6.93 0.43
C ILE A 315 -30.88 8.23 0.71
N PRO A 316 -32.03 8.48 0.05
CA PRO A 316 -32.80 9.70 0.26
C PRO A 316 -33.43 9.76 1.66
N CYS A 317 -33.55 10.99 2.17
CA CYS A 317 -34.28 11.32 3.38
C CYS A 317 -35.67 11.91 3.05
N PHE A 318 -36.74 11.34 3.61
CA PHE A 318 -38.14 11.71 3.35
C PHE A 318 -38.78 12.46 4.53
N GLU A 319 -39.80 13.29 4.28
CA GLU A 319 -40.61 13.87 5.36
C GLU A 319 -41.39 12.77 6.12
N ASP A 320 -41.33 12.82 7.46
CA ASP A 320 -42.43 12.34 8.29
C ASP A 320 -43.32 13.52 8.70
N GLY A 321 -44.54 13.25 9.19
CA GLY A 321 -45.48 14.30 9.59
C GLY A 321 -45.10 15.05 10.87
N GLY A 322 -43.90 14.82 11.43
CA GLY A 322 -43.41 15.46 12.64
C GLY A 322 -42.75 16.80 12.38
N HIS A 323 -42.80 17.70 13.38
CA HIS A 323 -42.02 18.93 13.35
C HIS A 323 -40.74 18.77 14.18
N HIS A 324 -39.68 18.32 13.52
CA HIS A 324 -38.37 18.05 14.11
C HIS A 324 -37.34 19.07 13.63
N ARG A 325 -36.77 19.83 14.56
CA ARG A 325 -35.78 20.88 14.29
C ARG A 325 -34.36 20.31 14.12
N PRO A 326 -33.45 21.03 13.45
CA PRO A 326 -32.03 20.67 13.32
C PRO A 326 -31.34 20.26 14.62
N ASN A 327 -31.75 20.80 15.78
CA ASN A 327 -31.14 20.51 17.08
C ASN A 327 -31.18 19.03 17.50
N ARG A 328 -32.16 18.25 17.02
CA ARG A 328 -32.17 16.80 17.26
C ARG A 328 -31.03 16.09 16.53
N HIS A 329 -30.71 16.51 15.30
CA HIS A 329 -29.62 15.96 14.51
C HIS A 329 -28.26 16.31 15.15
N ALA A 330 -28.11 17.55 15.60
CA ALA A 330 -26.94 18.02 16.35
C ALA A 330 -26.72 17.20 17.64
N GLU A 331 -27.76 16.99 18.45
CA GLU A 331 -27.63 16.24 19.70
C GLU A 331 -27.26 14.75 19.47
N ILE A 332 -27.85 14.09 18.47
CA ILE A 332 -27.49 12.72 18.12
C ILE A 332 -26.04 12.65 17.59
N SER A 333 -25.65 13.61 16.75
CA SER A 333 -24.27 13.76 16.25
C SER A 333 -23.25 13.93 17.38
N ARG A 334 -23.55 14.74 18.40
CA ARG A 334 -22.71 14.93 19.60
C ARG A 334 -22.47 13.61 20.34
N LEU A 335 -23.49 12.77 20.45
CA LEU A 335 -23.40 11.46 21.11
C LEU A 335 -22.56 10.46 20.30
N ILE A 336 -22.76 10.40 18.99
CA ILE A 336 -21.94 9.55 18.09
C ILE A 336 -20.47 10.01 18.13
N PHE A 337 -20.22 11.31 17.94
CA PHE A 337 -18.87 11.89 17.93
C PHE A 337 -18.11 11.60 19.25
N ARG A 338 -18.78 11.74 20.39
CA ARG A 338 -18.21 11.44 21.71
C ARG A 338 -17.76 9.98 21.83
N GLU A 339 -18.51 9.04 21.25
CA GLU A 339 -18.17 7.62 21.29
C GLU A 339 -17.05 7.26 20.31
N LEU A 340 -17.06 7.80 19.09
CA LEU A 340 -15.98 7.64 18.12
C LEU A 340 -14.63 8.12 18.67
N GLU A 341 -14.61 9.27 19.37
CA GLU A 341 -13.42 9.78 20.06
C GLU A 341 -13.06 8.94 21.32
N ARG A 342 -14.03 8.30 21.99
CA ARG A 342 -13.75 7.34 23.08
C ARG A 342 -13.05 6.08 22.55
N ILE A 343 -13.49 5.56 21.40
CA ILE A 343 -12.90 4.39 20.75
C ILE A 343 -11.50 4.74 20.22
N SER A 344 -11.35 5.85 19.49
CA SER A 344 -10.09 6.27 18.84
C SER A 344 -8.88 6.42 19.78
N TYR A 345 -9.12 6.76 21.05
CA TYR A 345 -8.08 6.90 22.07
C TYR A 345 -8.15 5.81 23.17
N GLY A 346 -8.88 4.72 22.90
CA GLY A 346 -8.89 3.52 23.74
C GLY A 346 -7.61 2.69 23.58
N LYS A 347 -7.15 2.06 24.66
CA LYS A 347 -5.97 1.16 24.65
C LYS A 347 -6.11 -0.08 23.78
N ASP A 348 -7.35 -0.40 23.43
CA ASP A 348 -7.78 -1.64 22.78
C ASP A 348 -8.18 -1.44 21.31
N VAL A 349 -7.96 -0.24 20.76
CA VAL A 349 -8.39 0.13 19.40
C VAL A 349 -7.53 -0.53 18.33
N SER A 350 -8.16 -1.03 17.27
CA SER A 350 -7.45 -1.59 16.12
C SER A 350 -7.16 -0.54 15.04
N LEU A 351 -6.14 -0.76 14.21
CA LEU A 351 -5.84 0.12 13.07
C LEU A 351 -7.05 0.20 12.11
N GLN A 352 -7.75 -0.91 11.90
CA GLN A 352 -8.96 -0.96 11.08
C GLN A 352 -10.07 -0.05 11.64
N GLU A 353 -10.29 -0.05 12.97
CA GLU A 353 -11.28 0.82 13.61
C GLU A 353 -10.95 2.30 13.39
N VAL A 354 -9.67 2.70 13.54
CA VAL A 354 -9.24 4.09 13.31
C VAL A 354 -9.51 4.55 11.88
N LEU A 355 -9.17 3.74 10.87
CA LEU A 355 -9.40 4.08 9.46
C LEU A 355 -10.89 4.25 9.12
N VAL A 356 -11.76 3.46 9.74
CA VAL A 356 -13.22 3.55 9.53
C VAL A 356 -13.81 4.75 10.28
N ILE A 357 -13.39 5.01 11.52
CA ILE A 357 -13.88 6.13 12.34
C ILE A 357 -13.63 7.49 11.65
N ARG A 358 -12.47 7.67 11.00
CA ARG A 358 -12.17 8.89 10.21
C ARG A 358 -13.24 9.18 9.15
N LYS A 359 -13.75 8.15 8.47
CA LYS A 359 -14.78 8.25 7.42
C LYS A 359 -16.17 8.55 7.98
N ILE A 360 -16.44 8.20 9.24
CA ILE A 360 -17.69 8.57 9.93
C ILE A 360 -17.66 10.05 10.34
N HIS A 361 -16.53 10.57 10.82
CA HIS A 361 -16.42 11.94 11.33
C HIS A 361 -16.82 13.03 10.32
N THR A 362 -16.46 12.87 9.04
CA THR A 362 -16.82 13.80 7.96
C THR A 362 -18.31 13.81 7.63
N CYS A 363 -19.06 12.78 8.05
CA CYS A 363 -20.46 12.60 7.70
C CYS A 363 -21.45 13.12 8.75
N LEU A 364 -20.96 13.65 9.88
CA LEU A 364 -21.78 14.06 11.02
C LEU A 364 -22.08 15.56 11.03
N PRO A 365 -23.34 16.00 11.28
CA PRO A 365 -23.68 17.43 11.37
C PRO A 365 -23.01 18.12 12.57
N SER A 366 -22.94 19.45 12.48
CA SER A 366 -22.35 20.32 13.49
C SER A 366 -23.24 20.43 14.72
N PHE A 367 -22.63 20.33 15.91
CA PHE A 367 -23.35 20.36 17.19
C PHE A 367 -22.95 21.51 18.12
N LYS A 368 -22.61 22.66 17.53
CA LYS A 368 -22.37 23.92 18.23
C LYS A 368 -23.62 24.41 18.99
N SER A 369 -23.43 25.40 19.85
CA SER A 369 -24.49 26.05 20.66
C SER A 369 -25.66 26.57 19.82
N GLU A 370 -25.39 27.05 18.61
CA GLU A 370 -26.36 27.68 17.71
C GLU A 370 -27.30 26.64 17.09
N PHE A 371 -26.80 25.41 16.89
CA PHE A 371 -27.55 24.30 16.30
C PHE A 371 -28.24 23.45 17.36
N THR A 372 -27.66 23.29 18.55
CA THR A 372 -28.27 22.57 19.69
C THR A 372 -29.36 23.38 20.41
N ALA A 373 -29.44 24.69 20.18
CA ALA A 373 -30.50 25.57 20.68
C ALA A 373 -31.93 25.07 20.34
N SER A 374 -32.93 25.52 21.10
CA SER A 374 -34.33 25.09 20.91
C SER A 374 -34.98 25.57 19.59
N VAL A 375 -34.40 26.58 18.95
CA VAL A 375 -34.91 27.18 17.70
C VAL A 375 -33.72 27.56 16.78
N PRO A 376 -33.03 26.59 16.15
CA PRO A 376 -31.91 26.87 15.24
C PRO A 376 -32.42 27.28 13.85
N LEU A 377 -31.51 27.84 13.02
CA LEU A 377 -31.74 28.22 11.62
C LEU A 377 -33.00 29.08 11.37
N THR A 378 -33.31 30.04 12.26
CA THR A 378 -34.53 30.87 12.12
C THR A 378 -34.55 31.75 10.87
N ARG A 379 -33.39 32.11 10.30
CA ARG A 379 -33.28 33.10 9.22
C ARG A 379 -34.11 32.74 7.99
N ILE A 380 -34.20 31.46 7.62
CA ILE A 380 -35.00 31.02 6.46
C ILE A 380 -36.50 31.27 6.62
N ARG A 381 -37.03 31.22 7.86
CA ARG A 381 -38.42 31.64 8.14
C ARG A 381 -38.58 33.12 7.83
N ASP A 382 -37.66 33.95 8.29
CA ASP A 382 -37.78 35.40 8.21
C ASP A 382 -37.60 35.88 6.75
N ILE A 383 -36.67 35.27 6.02
CA ILE A 383 -36.54 35.36 4.55
C ILE A 383 -37.86 35.00 3.86
N ALA A 384 -38.44 33.83 4.17
CA ALA A 384 -39.67 33.35 3.55
C ALA A 384 -40.94 34.17 3.91
N HIS A 385 -40.84 35.15 4.81
CA HIS A 385 -41.93 36.08 5.13
C HIS A 385 -41.76 37.48 4.52
N ARG A 386 -40.60 37.81 3.94
CA ARG A 386 -40.29 39.10 3.30
C ARG A 386 -41.31 39.57 2.25
N GLY A 387 -41.48 40.89 2.12
CA GLY A 387 -42.47 41.52 1.22
C GLY A 387 -41.90 41.98 -0.13
N ASP A 388 -40.58 42.01 -0.27
CA ASP A 388 -39.82 42.52 -1.42
C ASP A 388 -39.35 41.41 -2.39
N ILE A 389 -39.96 40.23 -2.32
CA ILE A 389 -39.70 39.09 -3.21
C ILE A 389 -40.97 38.61 -3.91
N PRO A 390 -40.89 38.10 -5.16
CA PRO A 390 -42.04 37.56 -5.88
C PRO A 390 -42.78 36.46 -5.10
N HIS A 391 -44.11 36.42 -5.22
CA HIS A 391 -44.94 35.45 -4.51
C HIS A 391 -44.51 34.00 -4.76
N ASP A 392 -44.18 33.66 -6.00
CA ASP A 392 -43.90 32.28 -6.37
C ASP A 392 -42.50 31.84 -5.89
N LEU A 393 -41.53 32.77 -5.87
CA LEU A 393 -40.24 32.57 -5.20
C LEU A 393 -40.43 32.36 -3.69
N LYS A 394 -41.31 33.15 -3.07
CA LYS A 394 -41.64 33.06 -1.64
C LYS A 394 -42.28 31.71 -1.30
N GLN A 395 -43.17 31.18 -2.14
CA GLN A 395 -43.69 29.82 -1.98
C GLN A 395 -42.61 28.76 -2.26
N GLN A 396 -41.75 28.93 -3.26
CA GLN A 396 -40.65 28.01 -3.58
C GLN A 396 -39.69 27.86 -2.40
N ILE A 397 -39.21 28.97 -1.81
CA ILE A 397 -38.33 28.98 -0.64
C ILE A 397 -39.04 28.36 0.57
N LYS A 398 -40.32 28.71 0.80
CA LYS A 398 -41.11 28.19 1.91
C LYS A 398 -41.31 26.67 1.83
N HIS A 399 -41.65 26.14 0.65
CA HIS A 399 -41.98 24.72 0.48
C HIS A 399 -40.76 23.84 0.29
N THR A 400 -39.78 24.26 -0.51
CA THR A 400 -38.57 23.46 -0.80
C THR A 400 -37.59 23.44 0.38
N ILE A 401 -37.42 24.58 1.07
CA ILE A 401 -36.34 24.75 2.06
C ILE A 401 -36.93 24.94 3.47
N GLN A 402 -37.76 25.95 3.69
CA GLN A 402 -38.21 26.34 5.04
C GLN A 402 -39.04 25.25 5.73
N ASN A 403 -39.97 24.60 5.03
CA ASN A 403 -40.81 23.54 5.59
C ASN A 403 -40.03 22.23 5.77
N LYS A 404 -39.20 21.87 4.78
CA LYS A 404 -38.42 20.63 4.76
C LYS A 404 -37.42 20.57 5.92
N LEU A 405 -36.62 21.63 6.12
CA LEU A 405 -35.69 21.76 7.27
C LEU A 405 -36.36 21.70 8.67
N HIS A 406 -37.67 21.91 8.76
CA HIS A 406 -38.45 21.83 10.00
C HIS A 406 -39.19 20.48 10.20
N ARG A 407 -38.94 19.49 9.35
CA ARG A 407 -39.57 18.14 9.35
C ARG A 407 -38.55 17.03 9.10
N ASN A 408 -37.72 17.25 8.09
CA ASN A 408 -36.67 16.39 7.59
C ASN A 408 -35.57 17.28 7.01
N ALA A 409 -34.76 17.86 7.89
CA ALA A 409 -33.48 18.42 7.46
C ALA A 409 -32.60 17.27 6.99
N GLY A 410 -32.13 17.31 5.75
CA GLY A 410 -31.27 16.29 5.17
C GLY A 410 -30.28 16.91 4.18
N PRO A 411 -29.23 16.20 3.76
CA PRO A 411 -28.17 16.80 2.96
C PRO A 411 -28.66 17.31 1.58
N GLU A 412 -29.81 16.83 1.10
CA GLU A 412 -30.53 17.38 -0.05
C GLU A 412 -30.82 18.89 0.11
N ASP A 413 -30.99 19.39 1.34
CA ASP A 413 -31.35 20.79 1.61
C ASP A 413 -30.22 21.77 1.36
N LEU A 414 -28.95 21.33 1.50
CA LEU A 414 -27.81 22.16 1.14
C LEU A 414 -27.73 22.32 -0.38
N VAL A 415 -27.85 21.21 -1.12
CA VAL A 415 -27.95 21.19 -2.60
C VAL A 415 -29.12 22.08 -3.07
N ALA A 416 -30.30 21.92 -2.48
CA ALA A 416 -31.47 22.73 -2.79
C ALA A 416 -31.28 24.22 -2.50
N THR A 417 -30.51 24.56 -1.47
CA THR A 417 -30.20 25.95 -1.09
C THR A 417 -29.13 26.56 -2.00
N GLU A 418 -28.15 25.80 -2.47
CA GLU A 418 -27.14 26.27 -3.43
C GLU A 418 -27.75 26.54 -4.81
N LEU A 419 -28.56 25.62 -5.36
CA LEU A 419 -29.32 25.85 -6.59
C LEU A 419 -30.30 27.04 -6.47
N MET A 420 -30.85 27.28 -5.28
CA MET A 420 -31.72 28.43 -5.00
C MET A 420 -30.91 29.74 -4.91
N LEU A 421 -29.68 29.71 -4.38
CA LEU A 421 -28.76 30.84 -4.32
C LEU A 421 -28.28 31.23 -5.73
N GLU A 422 -27.81 30.27 -6.53
CA GLU A 422 -27.43 30.47 -7.94
C GLU A 422 -28.57 31.11 -8.74
N LYS A 423 -29.81 30.61 -8.56
CA LYS A 423 -30.99 31.17 -9.23
C LYS A 423 -31.24 32.65 -8.89
N ILE A 424 -30.96 33.10 -7.66
CA ILE A 424 -31.16 34.50 -7.27
C ILE A 424 -29.93 35.40 -7.51
N THR A 425 -28.74 34.85 -7.73
CA THR A 425 -27.53 35.62 -8.10
C THR A 425 -27.31 35.73 -9.61
N LYS A 426 -27.87 34.81 -10.41
CA LYS A 426 -27.69 34.74 -11.89
C LYS A 426 -27.92 36.07 -12.63
N ASN A 427 -28.87 36.88 -12.18
CA ASN A 427 -29.20 38.18 -12.76
C ASN A 427 -28.97 39.30 -11.72
N PRO A 428 -27.79 39.95 -11.68
CA PRO A 428 -27.49 41.00 -10.71
C PRO A 428 -28.50 42.16 -10.78
N GLY A 429 -29.23 42.36 -9.68
CA GLY A 429 -30.26 43.42 -9.55
C GLY A 429 -31.71 42.98 -9.78
N GLU A 430 -31.98 41.69 -10.09
CA GLU A 430 -33.35 41.16 -10.15
C GLU A 430 -34.04 41.14 -8.77
N TYR A 431 -33.25 41.00 -7.70
CA TYR A 431 -33.71 40.92 -6.32
C TYR A 431 -33.05 41.99 -5.44
N SER A 432 -33.65 42.31 -4.29
CA SER A 432 -33.05 43.28 -3.36
C SER A 432 -31.73 42.74 -2.78
N GLY A 433 -30.70 43.59 -2.73
CA GLY A 433 -29.39 43.19 -2.18
C GLY A 433 -29.48 42.74 -0.72
N GLU A 434 -30.42 43.29 0.05
CA GLU A 434 -30.67 42.87 1.43
C GLU A 434 -31.22 41.42 1.49
N PHE A 435 -32.15 41.04 0.60
CA PHE A 435 -32.62 39.66 0.50
C PHE A 435 -31.49 38.71 0.09
N VAL A 436 -30.72 39.07 -0.94
CA VAL A 436 -29.60 38.23 -1.42
C VAL A 436 -28.55 38.02 -0.33
N GLU A 437 -28.15 39.06 0.39
CA GLU A 437 -27.20 38.93 1.51
C GLU A 437 -27.79 38.15 2.69
N GLN A 438 -29.08 38.30 3.03
CA GLN A 438 -29.71 37.43 4.03
C GLN A 438 -29.73 35.96 3.58
N PHE A 439 -29.93 35.69 2.29
CA PHE A 439 -29.90 34.33 1.74
C PHE A 439 -28.48 33.75 1.72
N LYS A 440 -27.45 34.53 1.36
CA LYS A 440 -26.03 34.14 1.49
C LYS A 440 -25.66 33.82 2.94
N ILE A 441 -26.13 34.60 3.92
CA ILE A 441 -25.89 34.31 5.35
C ILE A 441 -26.60 33.01 5.76
N PHE A 442 -27.86 32.80 5.34
CA PHE A 442 -28.57 31.56 5.62
C PHE A 442 -27.89 30.33 4.98
N HIS A 443 -27.43 30.44 3.73
CA HIS A 443 -26.65 29.38 3.08
C HIS A 443 -25.39 29.05 3.88
N ARG A 444 -24.67 30.07 4.38
CA ARG A 444 -23.50 29.86 5.25
C ARG A 444 -23.86 29.19 6.59
N GLU A 445 -24.98 29.57 7.21
CA GLU A 445 -25.51 28.90 8.42
C GLU A 445 -25.85 27.43 8.17
N LEU A 446 -26.37 27.11 6.98
CA LEU A 446 -26.72 25.74 6.58
C LEU A 446 -25.47 24.91 6.22
N LYS A 447 -24.53 25.48 5.46
CA LYS A 447 -23.23 24.90 5.13
C LYS A 447 -22.45 24.55 6.40
N ASP A 448 -22.48 25.44 7.39
CA ASP A 448 -21.88 25.22 8.70
C ASP A 448 -22.61 24.13 9.52
N PHE A 449 -23.93 24.05 9.47
CA PHE A 449 -24.70 22.95 10.09
C PHE A 449 -24.34 21.57 9.51
N PHE A 450 -24.12 21.47 8.19
CA PHE A 450 -23.65 20.23 7.55
C PHE A 450 -22.13 20.02 7.63
N ASN A 451 -21.37 20.90 8.31
CA ASN A 451 -19.90 20.92 8.33
C ASN A 451 -19.25 20.99 6.91
N ALA A 452 -19.99 21.43 5.90
CA ALA A 452 -19.62 21.45 4.49
C ALA A 452 -18.74 22.67 4.09
N GLY A 453 -17.93 23.17 5.03
CA GLY A 453 -17.08 24.35 4.83
C GLY A 453 -15.89 24.09 3.88
N SER A 454 -15.33 25.16 3.31
CA SER A 454 -14.00 25.06 2.66
C SER A 454 -12.91 24.83 3.71
N LEU A 455 -11.72 24.41 3.27
CA LEU A 455 -10.58 24.24 4.16
C LEU A 455 -10.22 25.55 4.89
N GLU A 456 -10.30 26.68 4.22
CA GLU A 456 -10.11 28.00 4.82
C GLU A 456 -11.18 28.31 5.88
N GLU A 457 -12.46 28.11 5.56
CA GLU A 457 -13.57 28.34 6.51
C GLU A 457 -13.45 27.45 7.76
N LEU A 458 -13.01 26.20 7.59
CA LEU A 458 -12.74 25.27 8.68
C LEU A 458 -11.56 25.75 9.55
N LEU A 459 -10.42 26.11 8.93
CA LEU A 459 -9.21 26.55 9.64
C LEU A 459 -9.41 27.88 10.37
N ASP A 460 -10.08 28.85 9.74
CA ASP A 460 -10.48 30.11 10.38
C ASP A 460 -11.34 29.82 11.63
N SER A 461 -12.22 28.81 11.56
CA SER A 461 -13.10 28.44 12.68
C SER A 461 -12.38 27.90 13.93
N ILE A 462 -11.10 27.51 13.84
CA ILE A 462 -10.30 27.05 15.00
C ILE A 462 -9.25 28.08 15.48
N MET A 463 -9.03 29.19 14.76
CA MET A 463 -7.95 30.15 15.08
C MET A 463 -7.95 30.62 16.53
N GLU A 464 -9.12 30.97 17.09
CA GLU A 464 -9.24 31.44 18.49
C GLU A 464 -8.84 30.40 19.55
N SER A 465 -8.71 29.12 19.17
CA SER A 465 -8.32 28.02 20.06
C SER A 465 -6.84 27.62 19.94
N LEU A 466 -6.08 28.26 19.04
CA LEU A 466 -4.66 28.00 18.80
C LEU A 466 -3.77 28.94 19.62
N ASP A 467 -2.58 28.47 20.03
CA ASP A 467 -1.57 29.32 20.66
C ASP A 467 -0.83 30.18 19.62
N GLU A 468 -0.09 31.21 20.06
CA GLU A 468 0.65 32.13 19.18
C GLU A 468 1.59 31.40 18.19
N LYS A 469 2.19 30.29 18.63
CA LYS A 469 3.06 29.47 17.77
C LYS A 469 2.26 28.71 16.71
N SER A 470 1.13 28.13 17.07
CA SER A 470 0.24 27.44 16.14
C SER A 470 -0.39 28.42 15.13
N LEU A 471 -0.79 29.62 15.58
CA LEU A 471 -1.29 30.71 14.74
C LEU A 471 -0.26 31.18 13.70
N SER A 472 1.02 31.34 14.08
CA SER A 472 2.07 31.68 13.11
C SER A 472 2.33 30.55 12.10
N THR A 473 2.20 29.28 12.52
CA THR A 473 2.32 28.12 11.64
C THR A 473 1.18 28.06 10.62
N LEU A 474 -0.06 28.29 11.06
CA LEU A 474 -1.26 28.38 10.21
C LEU A 474 -1.19 29.58 9.24
N SER A 475 -0.75 30.74 9.71
CA SER A 475 -0.63 31.95 8.89
C SER A 475 0.33 31.73 7.70
N ASN A 476 1.46 31.06 7.93
CA ASN A 476 2.43 30.70 6.90
C ASN A 476 1.85 29.71 5.86
N PHE A 477 1.07 28.71 6.29
CA PHE A 477 0.34 27.84 5.36
C PHE A 477 -0.68 28.60 4.52
N LEU A 478 -1.47 29.51 5.13
CA LEU A 478 -2.45 30.30 4.39
C LEU A 478 -1.79 31.28 3.41
N GLU A 479 -0.59 31.80 3.70
CA GLU A 479 0.20 32.62 2.78
C GLU A 479 0.79 31.82 1.61
N THR A 480 1.33 30.62 1.88
CA THR A 480 1.88 29.74 0.83
C THR A 480 0.78 29.18 -0.08
N LYS A 481 -0.37 28.77 0.48
CA LYS A 481 -1.55 28.40 -0.33
C LYS A 481 -2.01 29.57 -1.21
N LYS A 482 -2.19 30.77 -0.65
CA LYS A 482 -2.57 31.98 -1.43
C LYS A 482 -1.52 32.39 -2.48
N SER A 483 -0.29 31.91 -2.38
CA SER A 483 0.76 32.13 -3.38
C SER A 483 0.70 31.07 -4.49
N LEU A 484 0.50 29.79 -4.14
CA LEU A 484 0.27 28.70 -5.09
C LEU A 484 -1.02 28.91 -5.92
N ASP A 485 -2.11 29.31 -5.26
CA ASP A 485 -3.40 29.61 -5.91
C ASP A 485 -3.28 30.75 -6.94
N LYS A 486 -2.36 31.71 -6.71
CA LYS A 486 -2.05 32.78 -7.68
C LYS A 486 -1.24 32.27 -8.87
N LEU A 487 -0.22 31.44 -8.62
CA LEU A 487 0.58 30.82 -9.69
C LEU A 487 -0.34 30.03 -10.63
N SER A 488 -1.26 29.21 -10.10
CA SER A 488 -2.20 28.42 -10.92
C SER A 488 -3.15 29.24 -11.82
N LYS A 489 -3.08 30.58 -11.80
CA LYS A 489 -3.85 31.50 -12.65
C LYS A 489 -3.00 32.34 -13.61
N SER A 490 -1.67 32.11 -13.68
CA SER A 490 -0.76 32.80 -14.62
C SER A 490 -0.22 31.85 -15.69
N SER A 491 -0.43 32.19 -16.96
CA SER A 491 -0.21 31.32 -18.13
C SER A 491 1.25 31.17 -18.59
N ASN A 492 2.23 31.64 -17.82
CA ASN A 492 3.67 31.57 -18.13
C ASN A 492 4.46 31.37 -16.84
N ILE A 493 4.60 30.12 -16.39
CA ILE A 493 5.40 29.72 -15.23
C ILE A 493 6.39 28.64 -15.67
N SER A 494 7.59 28.61 -15.09
CA SER A 494 8.47 27.45 -15.20
C SER A 494 8.08 26.39 -14.17
N GLU A 495 8.04 25.14 -14.62
CA GLU A 495 7.74 23.94 -13.83
C GLU A 495 8.57 23.86 -12.54
N PHE A 496 9.79 24.40 -12.54
CA PHE A 496 10.67 24.49 -11.37
C PHE A 496 10.16 25.47 -10.30
N GLU A 497 9.56 26.59 -10.70
CA GLU A 497 8.95 27.57 -9.78
C GLU A 497 7.63 27.03 -9.20
N GLU A 498 6.82 26.34 -10.02
CA GLU A 498 5.63 25.63 -9.54
C GLU A 498 6.02 24.52 -8.56
N MET A 499 6.99 23.67 -8.89
CA MET A 499 7.47 22.58 -8.03
C MET A 499 7.99 23.11 -6.69
N GLY A 500 8.81 24.16 -6.69
CA GLY A 500 9.33 24.78 -5.47
C GLY A 500 8.22 25.33 -4.56
N GLN A 501 7.19 25.98 -5.13
CA GLN A 501 6.06 26.50 -4.35
C GLN A 501 5.09 25.38 -3.91
N LEU A 502 4.94 24.29 -4.68
CA LEU A 502 4.22 23.08 -4.27
C LEU A 502 4.86 22.46 -3.04
N ILE A 503 6.17 22.17 -3.07
CA ILE A 503 6.91 21.56 -1.94
C ILE A 503 6.78 22.42 -0.68
N LYS A 504 6.97 23.75 -0.79
CA LYS A 504 6.81 24.70 0.32
C LYS A 504 5.38 24.69 0.90
N THR A 505 4.37 24.51 0.06
CA THR A 505 2.96 24.43 0.49
C THR A 505 2.66 23.08 1.16
N ILE A 506 3.22 21.97 0.65
CA ILE A 506 3.14 20.62 1.26
C ILE A 506 3.82 20.61 2.64
N GLN A 507 5.01 21.19 2.78
CA GLN A 507 5.73 21.31 4.05
C GLN A 507 4.94 22.12 5.10
N THR A 508 4.38 23.27 4.71
CA THR A 508 3.62 24.12 5.63
C THR A 508 2.28 23.51 6.03
N LEU A 509 1.58 22.84 5.10
CA LEU A 509 0.40 22.01 5.39
C LEU A 509 0.73 20.95 6.45
N ASN A 510 1.79 20.17 6.22
CA ASN A 510 2.23 19.11 7.12
C ASN A 510 2.49 19.63 8.55
N ASN A 511 3.10 20.81 8.67
CA ASN A 511 3.35 21.45 9.95
C ASN A 511 2.04 21.84 10.67
N VAL A 512 1.04 22.38 9.96
CA VAL A 512 -0.29 22.68 10.53
C VAL A 512 -1.02 21.41 10.97
N ARG A 513 -1.05 20.37 10.12
CA ARG A 513 -1.73 19.10 10.46
C ARG A 513 -1.09 18.42 11.68
N THR A 514 0.24 18.44 11.78
CA THR A 514 0.98 17.95 12.96
C THR A 514 0.61 18.68 14.25
N VAL A 515 0.42 20.00 14.17
CA VAL A 515 0.00 20.84 15.33
C VAL A 515 -1.42 20.49 15.78
N ILE A 516 -2.36 20.35 14.84
CA ILE A 516 -3.76 20.01 15.15
C ILE A 516 -3.85 18.61 15.76
N ILE A 517 -3.14 17.63 15.22
CA ILE A 517 -3.12 16.26 15.74
C ILE A 517 -2.56 16.21 17.17
N ARG A 518 -1.50 16.98 17.48
CA ARG A 518 -0.96 17.07 18.84
C ARG A 518 -1.95 17.65 19.86
N GLY A 519 -2.87 18.52 19.44
CA GLY A 519 -3.98 18.93 20.31
C GLY A 519 -5.00 17.81 20.52
N LEU A 520 -5.27 17.02 19.48
CA LEU A 520 -6.18 15.87 19.54
C LEU A 520 -5.62 14.69 20.35
N GLU A 521 -4.30 14.48 20.39
CA GLU A 521 -3.60 13.49 21.24
C GLU A 521 -3.98 13.54 22.73
N SER A 522 -4.49 14.68 23.21
CA SER A 522 -5.01 14.83 24.58
C SER A 522 -6.22 13.96 24.93
N GLY A 523 -6.87 13.34 23.94
CA GLY A 523 -8.08 12.54 24.09
C GLY A 523 -9.31 13.36 24.50
N LEU A 524 -10.43 12.69 24.79
CA LEU A 524 -11.66 13.33 25.28
C LEU A 524 -11.90 12.97 26.75
N ARG A 525 -12.02 13.98 27.62
CA ARG A 525 -12.37 13.78 29.04
C ARG A 525 -13.86 13.47 29.20
N ASN A 526 -14.18 12.61 30.17
CA ASN A 526 -15.57 12.28 30.50
C ASN A 526 -16.42 13.48 30.97
N ASP A 527 -15.77 14.51 31.53
CA ASP A 527 -16.36 15.75 32.03
C ASP A 527 -16.16 16.96 31.08
N ALA A 528 -15.81 16.72 29.81
CA ALA A 528 -15.63 17.78 28.82
C ALA A 528 -16.94 18.57 28.56
N PRO A 529 -16.95 19.91 28.65
CA PRO A 529 -18.10 20.74 28.28
C PRO A 529 -18.42 20.67 26.79
N ASP A 530 -19.70 20.83 26.43
CA ASP A 530 -20.16 20.67 25.03
C ASP A 530 -19.47 21.60 24.02
N ALA A 531 -19.16 22.84 24.42
CA ALA A 531 -18.37 23.77 23.61
C ALA A 531 -16.95 23.23 23.30
N SER A 532 -16.35 22.48 24.23
CA SER A 532 -15.06 21.81 24.01
C SER A 532 -15.20 20.58 23.11
N ILE A 533 -16.31 19.83 23.20
CA ILE A 533 -16.60 18.71 22.28
C ILE A 533 -16.83 19.25 20.85
N ALA A 534 -17.59 20.34 20.70
CA ALA A 534 -17.85 20.97 19.40
C ALA A 534 -16.59 21.61 18.80
N MET A 535 -15.70 22.20 19.61
CA MET A 535 -14.39 22.63 19.14
C MET A 535 -13.53 21.43 18.71
N ARG A 536 -13.59 20.30 19.42
CA ARG A 536 -12.89 19.07 19.02
C ARG A 536 -13.41 18.50 17.70
N GLN A 537 -14.72 18.62 17.41
CA GLN A 537 -15.29 18.29 16.09
C GLN A 537 -14.65 19.15 14.99
N LYS A 538 -14.56 20.47 15.17
CA LYS A 538 -13.86 21.36 14.23
C LYS A 538 -12.42 20.92 14.00
N TRP A 539 -11.64 20.68 15.07
CA TRP A 539 -10.24 20.26 14.96
C TRP A 539 -10.10 18.95 14.16
N ARG A 540 -10.97 17.95 14.38
CA ARG A 540 -11.00 16.71 13.60
C ARG A 540 -11.32 16.96 12.12
N LEU A 541 -12.25 17.86 11.81
CA LEU A 541 -12.62 18.21 10.44
C LEU A 541 -11.51 19.00 9.72
N CYS A 542 -10.84 19.93 10.40
CA CYS A 542 -9.64 20.60 9.88
C CYS A 542 -8.50 19.60 9.60
N GLU A 543 -8.32 18.62 10.49
CA GLU A 543 -7.29 17.59 10.40
C GLU A 543 -7.48 16.68 9.17
N ILE A 544 -8.72 16.28 8.88
CA ILE A 544 -9.10 15.50 7.69
C ILE A 544 -9.09 16.39 6.43
N GLY A 545 -9.60 17.62 6.48
CA GLY A 545 -9.56 18.54 5.33
C GLY A 545 -8.14 18.93 4.89
N LEU A 546 -7.17 18.89 5.81
CA LEU A 546 -5.75 19.01 5.48
C LEU A 546 -5.21 17.74 4.79
N GLU A 547 -5.68 16.55 5.15
CA GLU A 547 -5.35 15.29 4.44
C GLU A 547 -5.92 15.30 3.00
N ASP A 548 -7.17 15.70 2.83
CA ASP A 548 -7.83 15.86 1.52
C ASP A 548 -7.07 16.86 0.62
N TYR A 549 -6.59 17.98 1.19
CA TYR A 549 -5.79 18.94 0.43
C TYR A 549 -4.34 18.48 0.20
N ALA A 550 -3.77 17.67 1.10
CA ALA A 550 -2.46 17.03 0.87
C ALA A 550 -2.53 16.06 -0.32
N PHE A 551 -3.62 15.30 -0.47
CA PHE A 551 -3.87 14.48 -1.66
C PHE A 551 -3.83 15.30 -2.96
N VAL A 552 -4.49 16.46 -2.99
CA VAL A 552 -4.49 17.37 -4.16
C VAL A 552 -3.08 17.90 -4.46
N LEU A 553 -2.33 18.32 -3.44
CA LEU A 553 -0.97 18.83 -3.61
C LEU A 553 0.02 17.73 -4.08
N LEU A 554 -0.10 16.51 -3.54
CA LEU A 554 0.72 15.37 -3.94
C LEU A 554 0.43 14.94 -5.39
N SER A 555 -0.85 14.94 -5.80
CA SER A 555 -1.23 14.69 -7.19
C SER A 555 -0.65 15.76 -8.12
N ARG A 556 -0.75 17.06 -7.77
CA ARG A 556 -0.14 18.15 -8.55
C ARG A 556 1.38 17.99 -8.65
N PHE A 557 2.06 17.67 -7.55
CA PHE A 557 3.51 17.41 -7.54
C PHE A 557 3.90 16.27 -8.48
N LEU A 558 3.18 15.13 -8.46
CA LEU A 558 3.41 14.01 -9.37
C LEU A 558 3.25 14.42 -10.83
N ASN A 559 2.18 15.13 -11.18
CA ASN A 559 1.95 15.61 -12.55
C ASN A 559 3.09 16.54 -13.04
N VAL A 560 3.66 17.38 -12.16
CA VAL A 560 4.80 18.25 -12.51
C VAL A 560 6.09 17.44 -12.63
N LEU A 561 6.34 16.47 -11.74
CA LEU A 561 7.51 15.58 -11.79
C LEU A 561 7.52 14.68 -13.04
N GLU A 562 6.36 14.17 -13.46
CA GLU A 562 6.21 13.45 -14.73
C GLU A 562 6.51 14.37 -15.93
N LYS A 563 5.97 15.61 -15.94
CA LYS A 563 6.25 16.62 -16.98
C LYS A 563 7.74 17.01 -17.08
N THR A 564 8.48 17.06 -15.96
CA THR A 564 9.93 17.37 -16.00
C THR A 564 10.80 16.20 -16.47
N GLY A 565 10.22 15.02 -16.73
CA GLY A 565 10.90 13.84 -17.27
C GLY A 565 10.91 12.61 -16.37
N GLY A 566 10.16 12.62 -15.26
CA GLY A 566 9.84 11.43 -14.46
C GLY A 566 11.05 10.58 -14.05
N ASP A 567 10.93 9.26 -14.24
CA ASP A 567 11.98 8.30 -13.92
C ASP A 567 13.19 8.37 -14.86
N HIS A 568 13.00 8.83 -16.11
CA HIS A 568 14.11 9.07 -17.05
C HIS A 568 15.06 10.13 -16.50
N GLN A 569 14.54 11.30 -16.09
CA GLN A 569 15.32 12.40 -15.52
C GLN A 569 16.09 11.97 -14.25
N LEU A 570 15.43 11.19 -13.38
CA LEU A 570 16.00 10.61 -12.16
C LEU A 570 17.12 9.60 -12.44
N SER A 571 17.08 8.90 -13.58
CA SER A 571 18.04 7.86 -13.96
C SER A 571 19.31 8.42 -14.63
N GLU A 572 19.17 9.39 -15.54
CA GLU A 572 20.30 10.03 -16.23
C GLU A 572 21.12 10.87 -15.25
N ASN A 573 20.46 11.75 -14.51
CA ASN A 573 21.10 12.65 -13.56
C ASN A 573 21.09 12.04 -12.16
N ALA A 574 21.93 11.02 -11.97
CA ALA A 574 22.23 10.43 -10.67
C ALA A 574 23.09 11.38 -9.79
N GLY A 575 22.60 12.59 -9.58
CA GLY A 575 23.10 13.59 -8.63
C GLY A 575 22.04 13.86 -7.56
N VAL A 576 22.49 14.07 -6.32
CA VAL A 576 21.63 14.15 -5.12
C VAL A 576 20.54 15.22 -5.25
N SER A 577 20.81 16.31 -5.98
CA SER A 577 19.88 17.43 -6.18
C SER A 577 18.59 17.04 -6.90
N VAL A 578 18.61 16.09 -7.84
CA VAL A 578 17.40 15.67 -8.58
C VAL A 578 16.50 14.80 -7.70
N TRP A 579 17.11 14.05 -6.78
CA TRP A 579 16.41 13.16 -5.85
C TRP A 579 15.94 13.88 -4.57
N SER A 580 16.56 15.00 -4.18
CA SER A 580 16.24 15.79 -2.98
C SER A 580 14.74 16.02 -2.79
N ASP A 581 14.06 16.39 -3.86
CA ASP A 581 12.73 17.00 -3.79
C ASP A 581 11.61 15.96 -3.88
N PRO A 582 11.69 14.93 -4.76
CA PRO A 582 10.85 13.74 -4.65
C PRO A 582 11.02 13.00 -3.31
N LEU A 583 12.23 12.95 -2.74
CA LEU A 583 12.46 12.35 -1.42
C LEU A 583 11.86 13.20 -0.28
N GLU A 584 11.92 14.54 -0.37
CA GLU A 584 11.22 15.43 0.57
C GLU A 584 9.71 15.14 0.59
N VAL A 585 9.11 15.07 -0.60
CA VAL A 585 7.68 14.84 -0.74
C VAL A 585 7.30 13.42 -0.31
N LEU A 586 8.16 12.42 -0.53
CA LEU A 586 7.94 11.07 0.00
C LEU A 586 8.03 11.02 1.53
N ILE A 587 9.01 11.67 2.16
CA ILE A 587 9.12 11.78 3.62
C ILE A 587 7.83 12.39 4.20
N ILE A 588 7.34 13.48 3.60
CA ILE A 588 6.12 14.13 4.05
C ILE A 588 4.89 13.24 3.79
N GLY A 589 4.81 12.57 2.64
CA GLY A 589 3.74 11.63 2.30
C GLY A 589 3.63 10.48 3.31
N VAL A 590 4.74 9.83 3.64
CA VAL A 590 4.81 8.78 4.69
C VAL A 590 4.40 9.35 6.05
N HIS A 591 4.86 10.56 6.39
CA HIS A 591 4.46 11.22 7.64
C HIS A 591 2.95 11.52 7.67
N GLN A 592 2.33 11.91 6.54
CA GLN A 592 0.88 12.08 6.45
C GLN A 592 0.11 10.79 6.74
N LEU A 593 0.64 9.61 6.39
CA LEU A 593 0.02 8.32 6.72
C LEU A 593 0.06 8.04 8.24
N GLY A 594 1.21 8.29 8.87
CA GLY A 594 1.38 8.20 10.31
C GLY A 594 0.46 9.17 11.07
N LEU A 595 0.30 10.39 10.56
CA LEU A 595 -0.64 11.39 11.07
C LEU A 595 -2.11 10.94 10.94
N SER A 596 -2.45 10.14 9.93
CA SER A 596 -3.79 9.51 9.79
C SER A 596 -4.00 8.31 10.71
N GLY A 597 -3.02 7.96 11.55
CA GLY A 597 -3.06 6.85 12.49
C GLY A 597 -2.57 5.51 11.93
N TRP A 598 -2.07 5.47 10.69
CA TRP A 598 -1.56 4.23 10.09
C TRP A 598 -0.13 3.95 10.54
N LYS A 599 0.12 2.80 11.19
CA LYS A 599 1.45 2.27 11.57
C LYS A 599 2.49 3.35 11.97
N LEU A 600 2.14 4.24 12.91
CA LEU A 600 2.87 5.48 13.21
C LEU A 600 4.39 5.31 13.41
N ASP A 601 4.82 4.25 14.09
CA ASP A 601 6.25 4.02 14.36
C ASP A 601 7.01 3.54 13.11
N GLU A 602 6.37 2.82 12.18
CA GLU A 602 6.95 2.43 10.89
C GLU A 602 7.02 3.62 9.93
N CYS A 603 5.97 4.45 9.88
CA CYS A 603 6.01 5.74 9.17
C CYS A 603 7.18 6.61 9.68
N ARG A 604 7.44 6.62 11.00
CA ARG A 604 8.56 7.36 11.57
C ARG A 604 9.92 6.74 11.23
N ALA A 605 10.04 5.42 11.21
CA ALA A 605 11.28 4.73 10.83
C ALA A 605 11.64 4.99 9.36
N ILE A 606 10.70 4.78 8.44
CA ILE A 606 10.87 5.05 7.01
C ILE A 606 11.19 6.53 6.77
N GLY A 607 10.56 7.45 7.49
CA GLY A 607 10.89 8.88 7.44
C GLY A 607 12.33 9.19 7.86
N ASN A 608 12.84 8.56 8.94
CA ASN A 608 14.24 8.70 9.37
C ASN A 608 15.23 8.11 8.35
N GLU A 609 14.87 6.98 7.72
CA GLU A 609 15.66 6.29 6.69
C GLU A 609 15.78 7.15 5.43
N LEU A 610 14.65 7.58 4.85
CA LEU A 610 14.62 8.45 3.67
C LEU A 610 15.35 9.78 3.92
N PHE A 611 15.15 10.42 5.08
CA PHE A 611 15.88 11.63 5.46
C PHE A 611 17.39 11.38 5.53
N SER A 612 17.81 10.23 6.09
CA SER A 612 19.22 9.86 6.16
C SER A 612 19.85 9.61 4.79
N TRP A 613 19.12 9.06 3.81
CA TRP A 613 19.63 8.84 2.46
C TRP A 613 19.64 10.13 1.62
N LYS A 614 18.72 11.06 1.88
CA LYS A 614 18.75 12.42 1.35
C LYS A 614 19.97 13.20 1.87
N GLU A 615 20.12 13.33 3.19
CA GLU A 615 21.19 14.13 3.80
C GLU A 615 22.60 13.57 3.57
N ARG A 616 22.77 12.24 3.58
CA ARG A 616 24.08 11.63 3.28
C ARG A 616 24.46 11.78 1.81
N GLY A 617 23.47 11.71 0.92
CA GLY A 617 23.65 11.77 -0.52
C GLY A 617 24.61 10.72 -1.09
N LEU A 618 25.12 11.02 -2.28
CA LEU A 618 26.16 10.27 -2.98
C LEU A 618 27.52 10.84 -2.58
N GLN A 619 28.17 10.19 -1.60
CA GLN A 619 29.48 10.61 -1.08
C GLN A 619 30.62 10.12 -1.99
N GLU A 620 31.79 10.73 -1.88
CA GLU A 620 32.92 10.36 -2.73
C GLU A 620 33.41 8.91 -2.51
N LYS A 621 33.26 8.35 -1.30
CA LYS A 621 33.62 6.95 -0.98
C LYS A 621 32.80 6.36 0.18
N GLU A 622 32.36 5.11 0.04
CA GLU A 622 32.07 4.21 1.16
C GLU A 622 32.96 2.95 1.06
N GLY A 623 34.06 2.93 1.81
CA GLY A 623 35.01 1.82 1.77
C GLY A 623 35.59 1.60 0.37
N ASN A 624 35.45 0.36 -0.12
CA ASN A 624 35.91 -0.08 -1.44
C ASN A 624 34.76 -0.27 -2.46
N GLU A 625 33.53 0.13 -2.09
CA GLU A 625 32.31 -0.16 -2.85
C GLU A 625 31.84 1.05 -3.66
N ASN A 626 31.11 0.84 -4.76
CA ASN A 626 30.60 1.93 -5.59
C ASN A 626 29.50 2.69 -4.82
N CYS A 627 29.73 3.96 -4.45
CA CYS A 627 28.79 4.73 -3.66
C CYS A 627 27.42 4.94 -4.35
N LYS A 628 27.37 5.03 -5.70
CA LYS A 628 26.08 5.07 -6.43
C LYS A 628 25.27 3.79 -6.22
N THR A 629 25.93 2.62 -6.28
CA THR A 629 25.30 1.32 -6.01
C THR A 629 24.88 1.21 -4.54
N ILE A 630 25.74 1.56 -3.59
CA ILE A 630 25.45 1.46 -2.15
C ILE A 630 24.31 2.40 -1.71
N TRP A 631 24.31 3.65 -2.16
CA TRP A 631 23.20 4.58 -1.94
C TRP A 631 21.92 4.07 -2.61
N GLY A 632 22.01 3.60 -3.85
CA GLY A 632 20.87 3.07 -4.61
C GLY A 632 20.23 1.84 -3.95
N LEU A 633 21.02 0.91 -3.44
CA LEU A 633 20.52 -0.28 -2.73
C LEU A 633 19.80 0.07 -1.42
N ARG A 634 20.31 1.05 -0.65
CA ARG A 634 19.61 1.55 0.56
C ARG A 634 18.30 2.23 0.19
N LEU A 635 18.29 3.02 -0.87
CA LEU A 635 17.11 3.75 -1.29
C LEU A 635 16.05 2.80 -1.86
N LYS A 636 16.42 1.80 -2.68
CA LYS A 636 15.52 0.72 -3.11
C LYS A 636 14.87 0.07 -1.90
N ALA A 637 15.67 -0.49 -0.99
CA ALA A 637 15.21 -1.13 0.25
C ALA A 637 14.18 -0.29 1.03
N THR A 638 14.42 1.03 1.13
CA THR A 638 13.51 1.95 1.85
C THR A 638 12.23 2.26 1.06
N ILE A 639 12.32 2.40 -0.26
CA ILE A 639 11.15 2.59 -1.14
C ILE A 639 10.29 1.31 -1.17
N ASP A 640 10.90 0.13 -1.24
CA ASP A 640 10.18 -1.15 -1.24
C ASP A 640 9.34 -1.30 0.04
N ARG A 641 9.91 -0.97 1.20
CA ARG A 641 9.20 -0.95 2.49
C ARG A 641 8.08 0.08 2.52
N CYS A 642 8.32 1.27 1.96
CA CYS A 642 7.31 2.32 1.82
C CYS A 642 6.16 1.90 0.89
N ARG A 643 6.46 1.18 -0.20
CA ARG A 643 5.46 0.57 -1.08
C ARG A 643 4.60 -0.43 -0.31
N ARG A 644 5.21 -1.37 0.43
CA ARG A 644 4.47 -2.34 1.26
C ARG A 644 3.54 -1.68 2.27
N LEU A 645 4.00 -0.63 2.95
CA LEU A 645 3.18 0.16 3.87
C LEU A 645 1.91 0.73 3.21
N THR A 646 1.95 1.07 1.92
CA THR A 646 0.78 1.53 1.14
C THR A 646 -0.09 0.39 0.60
N GLU A 647 0.51 -0.75 0.28
CA GLU A 647 -0.20 -1.97 -0.14
C GLU A 647 -1.03 -2.53 1.03
N GLU A 648 -0.44 -2.72 2.21
CA GLU A 648 -1.13 -3.22 3.42
C GLU A 648 -2.34 -2.37 3.80
N TYR A 649 -2.25 -1.04 3.68
CA TYR A 649 -3.38 -0.12 3.92
C TYR A 649 -4.53 -0.41 2.95
N SER A 650 -4.20 -0.60 1.68
CA SER A 650 -5.16 -0.89 0.62
C SER A 650 -5.79 -2.26 0.79
N GLU A 651 -4.99 -3.27 1.16
CA GLU A 651 -5.47 -4.61 1.54
C GLU A 651 -6.43 -4.57 2.73
N VAL A 652 -6.12 -3.79 3.77
CA VAL A 652 -7.02 -3.62 4.93
C VAL A 652 -8.37 -3.01 4.51
N LEU A 653 -8.39 -2.02 3.60
CA LEU A 653 -9.65 -1.49 3.08
C LEU A 653 -10.41 -2.52 2.22
N LEU A 654 -9.69 -3.36 1.45
CA LEU A 654 -10.25 -4.48 0.68
C LEU A 654 -10.75 -5.65 1.55
N GLN A 655 -10.25 -5.80 2.78
CA GLN A 655 -10.76 -6.75 3.77
C GLN A 655 -12.00 -6.21 4.50
N ILE A 656 -12.06 -4.89 4.77
CA ILE A 656 -13.17 -4.27 5.50
C ILE A 656 -14.43 -4.15 4.61
N PHE A 657 -14.30 -3.51 3.44
CA PHE A 657 -15.46 -2.90 2.77
C PHE A 657 -16.20 -3.78 1.74
N PRO A 658 -15.57 -4.45 0.76
CA PRO A 658 -16.25 -5.00 -0.42
C PRO A 658 -17.48 -5.88 -0.12
N GLU A 659 -17.32 -6.88 0.75
CA GLU A 659 -18.40 -7.76 1.21
C GLU A 659 -19.54 -6.97 1.86
N LYS A 660 -19.20 -6.04 2.77
CA LYS A 660 -20.18 -5.29 3.58
C LYS A 660 -20.93 -4.25 2.72
N VAL A 661 -20.26 -3.68 1.73
CA VAL A 661 -20.85 -2.84 0.69
C VAL A 661 -21.78 -3.68 -0.20
N GLN A 662 -21.42 -4.91 -0.58
CA GLN A 662 -22.27 -5.80 -1.37
C GLN A 662 -23.53 -6.21 -0.60
N ILE A 663 -23.38 -6.63 0.66
CA ILE A 663 -24.49 -6.98 1.56
C ILE A 663 -25.44 -5.79 1.73
N LEU A 664 -24.94 -4.63 2.16
CA LEU A 664 -25.76 -3.46 2.45
C LEU A 664 -26.36 -2.84 1.18
N GLY A 665 -25.61 -2.88 0.07
CA GLY A 665 -26.05 -2.38 -1.24
C GLY A 665 -27.21 -3.18 -1.80
N LYS A 666 -27.13 -4.51 -1.78
CA LYS A 666 -28.25 -5.40 -2.09
C LYS A 666 -29.45 -5.15 -1.16
N ALA A 667 -29.19 -5.05 0.14
CA ALA A 667 -30.24 -4.89 1.16
C ALA A 667 -31.03 -3.59 1.04
N LEU A 668 -30.38 -2.47 0.66
CA LEU A 668 -31.01 -1.14 0.56
C LEU A 668 -31.38 -0.70 -0.87
N GLY A 669 -31.12 -1.54 -1.88
CA GLY A 669 -31.42 -1.27 -3.28
C GLY A 669 -30.49 -0.27 -3.97
N ILE A 670 -29.21 -0.24 -3.60
CA ILE A 670 -28.21 0.67 -4.16
C ILE A 670 -27.74 0.17 -5.54
N PRO A 671 -27.53 1.05 -6.54
CA PRO A 671 -27.03 0.68 -7.86
C PRO A 671 -25.71 -0.11 -7.83
N GLU A 672 -25.63 -1.17 -8.65
CA GLU A 672 -24.51 -2.12 -8.65
C GLU A 672 -23.17 -1.47 -9.02
N ASN A 673 -23.17 -0.46 -9.90
CA ASN A 673 -21.98 0.32 -10.23
C ASN A 673 -21.42 1.05 -9.00
N SER A 674 -22.28 1.66 -8.18
CA SER A 674 -21.91 2.32 -6.92
C SER A 674 -21.45 1.34 -5.85
N VAL A 675 -22.00 0.13 -5.81
CA VAL A 675 -21.57 -0.97 -4.93
C VAL A 675 -20.17 -1.44 -5.33
N ARG A 676 -19.97 -1.78 -6.61
CA ARG A 676 -18.70 -2.30 -7.14
C ARG A 676 -17.52 -1.33 -7.01
N THR A 677 -17.77 -0.03 -7.23
CA THR A 677 -16.70 0.99 -7.24
C THR A 677 -16.40 1.61 -5.88
N TYR A 678 -17.20 1.34 -4.84
CA TYR A 678 -17.10 2.00 -3.53
C TYR A 678 -15.68 1.94 -2.93
N THR A 679 -15.12 0.74 -2.76
CA THR A 679 -13.85 0.54 -2.05
C THR A 679 -12.67 1.05 -2.87
N GLU A 680 -12.74 0.89 -4.19
CA GLU A 680 -11.74 1.43 -5.11
C GLU A 680 -11.72 2.97 -5.07
N ALA A 681 -12.89 3.62 -5.07
CA ALA A 681 -12.97 5.08 -4.93
C ALA A 681 -12.42 5.56 -3.58
N GLU A 682 -12.68 4.84 -2.48
CA GLU A 682 -12.13 5.14 -1.14
C GLU A 682 -10.61 4.98 -1.06
N ILE A 683 -10.00 4.12 -1.88
CA ILE A 683 -8.54 3.97 -2.00
C ILE A 683 -7.98 5.07 -2.91
N ARG A 684 -8.51 5.22 -4.13
CA ARG A 684 -8.06 6.19 -5.14
C ARG A 684 -8.13 7.65 -4.65
N ALA A 685 -9.07 7.98 -3.77
CA ALA A 685 -9.23 9.33 -3.19
C ALA A 685 -8.41 9.58 -1.92
N SER A 686 -7.41 8.75 -1.61
CA SER A 686 -6.61 8.84 -0.37
C SER A 686 -5.16 9.24 -0.62
N VAL A 687 -4.52 9.88 0.37
CA VAL A 687 -3.07 10.20 0.33
C VAL A 687 -2.20 8.97 0.06
N VAL A 688 -2.60 7.80 0.56
CA VAL A 688 -1.92 6.51 0.33
C VAL A 688 -1.75 6.20 -1.15
N PHE A 689 -2.75 6.48 -1.99
CA PHE A 689 -2.68 6.26 -3.43
C PHE A 689 -1.63 7.15 -4.12
N GLN A 690 -1.47 8.40 -3.67
CA GLN A 690 -0.44 9.30 -4.21
C GLN A 690 0.96 8.93 -3.69
N VAL A 691 1.08 8.48 -2.43
CA VAL A 691 2.35 7.92 -1.90
C VAL A 691 2.74 6.65 -2.67
N SER A 692 1.79 5.77 -2.96
CA SER A 692 1.99 4.57 -3.78
C SER A 692 2.47 4.91 -5.20
N LYS A 693 1.82 5.85 -5.90
CA LYS A 693 2.28 6.36 -7.20
C LYS A 693 3.72 6.90 -7.14
N LEU A 694 4.05 7.69 -6.12
CA LEU A 694 5.39 8.23 -5.93
C LEU A 694 6.43 7.12 -5.65
N CYS A 695 6.08 6.10 -4.86
CA CYS A 695 6.88 4.90 -4.71
C CYS A 695 7.14 4.21 -6.05
N THR A 696 6.11 3.92 -6.87
CA THR A 696 6.28 3.26 -8.17
C THR A 696 7.19 4.07 -9.12
N LEU A 697 7.01 5.39 -9.21
CA LEU A 697 7.87 6.26 -10.04
C LEU A 697 9.34 6.21 -9.57
N LEU A 698 9.57 6.36 -8.26
CA LEU A 698 10.92 6.29 -7.69
C LEU A 698 11.52 4.87 -7.77
N SER A 699 10.71 3.82 -7.72
CA SER A 699 11.11 2.42 -7.94
C SER A 699 11.57 2.17 -9.38
N LYS A 700 10.98 2.82 -10.40
CA LYS A 700 11.51 2.76 -11.78
C LYS A 700 12.86 3.48 -11.87
N GLY A 701 12.92 4.71 -11.37
CA GLY A 701 14.16 5.51 -11.37
C GLY A 701 15.33 4.81 -10.65
N ILE A 702 15.07 4.17 -9.50
CA ILE A 702 16.14 3.52 -8.72
C ILE A 702 16.59 2.19 -9.33
N ARG A 703 15.70 1.45 -10.00
CA ARG A 703 16.07 0.27 -10.79
C ARG A 703 16.94 0.65 -11.97
N ASN A 704 16.62 1.72 -12.68
CA ASN A 704 17.47 2.26 -13.76
C ASN A 704 18.83 2.74 -13.23
N VAL A 705 18.88 3.40 -12.07
CA VAL A 705 20.13 3.79 -11.38
C VAL A 705 21.02 2.59 -11.01
N LEU A 706 20.42 1.45 -10.68
CA LEU A 706 21.10 0.20 -10.31
C LEU A 706 21.38 -0.75 -11.49
N GLY A 707 20.74 -0.55 -12.65
CA GLY A 707 20.75 -1.50 -13.76
C GLY A 707 19.91 -2.77 -13.51
N SER A 708 18.96 -2.74 -12.57
CA SER A 708 18.14 -3.89 -12.20
C SER A 708 16.94 -4.08 -13.14
N GLN A 709 16.70 -5.32 -13.56
CA GLN A 709 15.55 -5.67 -14.42
C GLN A 709 14.23 -5.86 -13.65
N GLY A 710 14.18 -5.66 -12.33
CA GLY A 710 12.96 -5.83 -11.53
C GLY A 710 12.58 -7.30 -11.21
N TRP A 711 13.53 -8.21 -11.41
CA TRP A 711 13.49 -9.60 -10.96
C TRP A 711 14.56 -9.80 -9.88
N ASP A 712 14.30 -10.67 -8.92
CA ASP A 712 15.34 -11.29 -8.09
C ASP A 712 15.20 -12.82 -8.18
N VAL A 713 16.26 -13.51 -8.59
CA VAL A 713 16.27 -14.96 -8.78
C VAL A 713 16.58 -15.61 -7.43
N LEU A 714 15.93 -16.72 -7.11
CA LEU A 714 16.24 -17.52 -5.90
C LEU A 714 16.81 -18.89 -6.27
N VAL A 715 16.30 -19.50 -7.34
CA VAL A 715 16.80 -20.77 -7.90
C VAL A 715 16.91 -20.59 -9.42
N PRO A 716 18.14 -20.47 -9.97
CA PRO A 716 18.35 -20.31 -11.41
C PRO A 716 18.06 -21.61 -12.17
N GLY A 717 17.75 -21.48 -13.47
CA GLY A 717 17.48 -22.62 -14.34
C GLY A 717 16.51 -22.30 -15.48
N ASN A 718 16.11 -23.35 -16.20
CA ASN A 718 15.15 -23.25 -17.31
C ASN A 718 13.91 -24.09 -16.99
N ALA A 719 12.74 -23.48 -17.04
CA ALA A 719 11.44 -24.14 -16.88
C ALA A 719 10.59 -23.95 -18.15
N SER A 720 9.65 -24.87 -18.38
CA SER A 720 8.62 -24.71 -19.42
C SER A 720 7.35 -25.42 -18.96
N GLY A 721 6.19 -24.83 -19.21
CA GLY A 721 4.92 -25.33 -18.70
C GLY A 721 3.75 -24.39 -18.95
N ILE A 722 2.55 -24.82 -18.56
CA ILE A 722 1.37 -23.94 -18.55
C ILE A 722 1.55 -22.93 -17.40
N LEU A 723 1.44 -21.64 -17.70
CA LEU A 723 1.46 -20.60 -16.68
C LEU A 723 0.11 -20.55 -15.96
N MET A 724 0.10 -20.60 -14.63
CA MET A 724 -1.13 -20.53 -13.83
C MET A 724 -0.96 -19.58 -12.65
N GLN A 725 -1.82 -18.56 -12.54
CA GLN A 725 -1.86 -17.70 -11.36
C GLN A 725 -2.65 -18.34 -10.20
N VAL A 726 -2.07 -18.29 -9.01
CA VAL A 726 -2.61 -18.80 -7.74
C VAL A 726 -2.32 -17.79 -6.62
N ASP A 727 -3.11 -17.81 -5.54
CA ASP A 727 -2.89 -16.85 -4.43
C ASP A 727 -1.69 -17.26 -3.55
N ALA A 728 -1.65 -18.53 -3.14
CA ALA A 728 -0.57 -19.14 -2.37
C ALA A 728 -0.31 -20.61 -2.79
N ILE A 729 0.86 -21.15 -2.44
CA ILE A 729 1.26 -22.53 -2.76
C ILE A 729 0.72 -23.48 -1.67
N VAL A 730 -0.51 -23.97 -1.86
CA VAL A 730 -1.21 -24.84 -0.89
C VAL A 730 -1.39 -26.25 -1.48
N PRO A 731 -1.32 -27.34 -0.67
CA PRO A 731 -1.61 -28.68 -1.16
C PRO A 731 -3.00 -28.79 -1.78
N GLY A 732 -3.07 -29.18 -3.06
CA GLY A 732 -4.32 -29.24 -3.82
C GLY A 732 -4.72 -27.96 -4.56
N THR A 733 -3.89 -26.92 -4.59
CA THR A 733 -4.14 -25.70 -5.39
C THR A 733 -4.25 -25.99 -6.89
N LEU A 734 -3.53 -26.98 -7.42
CA LEU A 734 -3.62 -27.38 -8.83
C LEU A 734 -4.84 -28.27 -9.11
N PRO A 735 -5.72 -27.93 -10.09
CA PRO A 735 -6.80 -28.81 -10.49
C PRO A 735 -6.30 -30.14 -11.04
N SER A 736 -6.94 -31.24 -10.65
CA SER A 736 -6.57 -32.61 -11.06
C SER A 736 -6.73 -32.92 -12.56
N SER A 737 -7.15 -31.92 -13.36
CA SER A 737 -7.26 -31.97 -14.82
C SER A 737 -6.04 -31.41 -15.56
N VAL A 738 -5.02 -30.91 -14.85
CA VAL A 738 -3.85 -30.25 -15.45
C VAL A 738 -2.70 -31.25 -15.58
N GLU A 739 -2.67 -31.95 -16.70
CA GLU A 739 -1.58 -32.85 -17.09
C GLU A 739 -0.41 -32.08 -17.75
N GLY A 740 0.82 -32.50 -17.47
CA GLY A 740 2.03 -31.83 -17.96
C GLY A 740 2.59 -30.76 -17.00
N PRO A 741 3.74 -30.15 -17.34
CA PRO A 741 4.45 -29.24 -16.42
C PRO A 741 3.77 -27.87 -16.29
N VAL A 742 3.91 -27.26 -15.11
CA VAL A 742 3.27 -25.99 -14.74
C VAL A 742 4.31 -24.97 -14.26
N ILE A 743 4.09 -23.69 -14.57
CA ILE A 743 4.79 -22.56 -13.95
C ILE A 743 3.78 -21.76 -13.15
N LEU A 744 3.94 -21.72 -11.83
CA LEU A 744 3.04 -21.00 -10.94
C LEU A 744 3.40 -19.50 -10.88
N VAL A 745 2.40 -18.64 -10.95
CA VAL A 745 2.50 -17.23 -10.55
C VAL A 745 1.78 -17.10 -9.21
N VAL A 746 2.50 -16.70 -8.17
CA VAL A 746 2.05 -16.79 -6.78
C VAL A 746 1.96 -15.38 -6.21
N ASN A 747 0.79 -14.99 -5.70
CA ASN A 747 0.63 -13.66 -5.11
C ASN A 747 1.42 -13.52 -3.80
N LYS A 748 1.33 -14.51 -2.90
CA LYS A 748 1.90 -14.46 -1.55
C LYS A 748 2.51 -15.79 -1.11
N ALA A 749 3.46 -15.72 -0.19
CA ALA A 749 4.01 -16.88 0.50
C ALA A 749 4.39 -16.52 1.94
N ASP A 750 3.99 -17.37 2.89
CA ASP A 750 4.29 -17.27 4.33
C ASP A 750 5.59 -18.00 4.71
N GLY A 751 6.15 -18.80 3.78
CA GLY A 751 7.46 -19.48 3.92
C GLY A 751 7.38 -20.93 4.41
N ASP A 752 6.17 -21.46 4.60
CA ASP A 752 5.87 -22.84 5.06
C ASP A 752 5.33 -23.76 3.96
N GLU A 753 5.30 -23.30 2.71
CA GLU A 753 4.76 -24.03 1.58
C GLU A 753 5.69 -25.13 1.06
N GLU A 754 5.18 -26.34 0.88
CA GLU A 754 5.87 -27.41 0.17
C GLU A 754 5.57 -27.32 -1.32
N VAL A 755 6.61 -27.05 -2.12
CA VAL A 755 6.46 -26.69 -3.54
C VAL A 755 5.83 -27.85 -4.33
N THR A 756 6.39 -29.05 -4.23
CA THR A 756 5.86 -30.26 -4.87
C THR A 756 4.57 -30.80 -4.24
N ALA A 757 4.20 -30.37 -3.01
CA ALA A 757 2.93 -30.77 -2.40
C ALA A 757 1.71 -30.05 -3.01
N ALA A 758 1.90 -28.88 -3.64
CA ALA A 758 0.89 -28.27 -4.50
C ALA A 758 0.72 -29.02 -5.84
N GLY A 759 1.75 -29.74 -6.29
CA GLY A 759 1.70 -30.74 -7.36
C GLY A 759 3.09 -31.12 -7.89
N SER A 760 3.31 -32.41 -8.16
CA SER A 760 4.61 -32.96 -8.61
C SER A 760 5.00 -32.60 -10.06
N ASN A 761 4.26 -31.71 -10.70
CA ASN A 761 4.46 -31.20 -12.06
C ASN A 761 4.84 -29.71 -12.09
N ILE A 762 5.02 -29.06 -10.94
CA ILE A 762 5.49 -27.66 -10.87
C ILE A 762 6.97 -27.62 -11.28
N ALA A 763 7.24 -26.97 -12.41
CA ALA A 763 8.59 -26.81 -12.99
C ALA A 763 9.21 -25.44 -12.66
N GLY A 764 8.39 -24.44 -12.31
CA GLY A 764 8.87 -23.13 -11.87
C GLY A 764 7.84 -22.31 -11.09
N ILE A 765 8.33 -21.30 -10.37
CA ILE A 765 7.54 -20.35 -9.58
C ILE A 765 8.00 -18.91 -9.87
N VAL A 766 7.03 -18.02 -10.06
CA VAL A 766 7.18 -16.56 -10.06
C VAL A 766 6.38 -16.00 -8.89
N LEU A 767 7.05 -15.52 -7.84
CA LEU A 767 6.41 -14.97 -6.64
C LEU A 767 6.35 -13.44 -6.69
N LEU A 768 5.19 -12.84 -6.38
CA LEU A 768 4.95 -11.40 -6.50
C LEU A 768 5.30 -10.59 -5.23
N GLN A 769 6.22 -11.10 -4.42
CA GLN A 769 6.74 -10.48 -3.20
C GLN A 769 8.21 -10.81 -2.97
N GLU A 770 8.92 -9.96 -2.22
CA GLU A 770 10.25 -10.26 -1.69
C GLU A 770 10.25 -11.52 -0.80
N LEU A 771 11.33 -12.29 -0.89
CA LEU A 771 11.60 -13.44 -0.04
C LEU A 771 13.13 -13.60 0.16
N PRO A 772 13.64 -13.87 1.38
CA PRO A 772 15.06 -14.16 1.59
C PRO A 772 15.52 -15.36 0.76
N HIS A 773 16.67 -15.26 0.10
CA HIS A 773 17.21 -16.32 -0.75
C HIS A 773 17.54 -17.59 0.05
N LEU A 774 17.92 -17.44 1.30
CA LEU A 774 18.29 -18.52 2.22
C LEU A 774 17.14 -18.89 3.18
N SER A 775 15.92 -18.40 2.92
CA SER A 775 14.70 -18.82 3.64
C SER A 775 14.41 -20.31 3.44
N HIS A 776 13.61 -20.90 4.33
CA HIS A 776 13.20 -22.30 4.20
C HIS A 776 12.55 -22.61 2.83
N LEU A 777 11.68 -21.74 2.31
CA LEU A 777 11.04 -21.94 1.01
C LEU A 777 12.06 -21.85 -0.15
N GLY A 778 13.03 -20.94 -0.08
CA GLY A 778 14.14 -20.88 -1.05
C GLY A 778 15.05 -22.10 -1.00
N VAL A 779 15.28 -22.67 0.18
CA VAL A 779 16.01 -23.93 0.39
C VAL A 779 15.24 -25.14 -0.17
N ARG A 780 13.93 -25.22 0.10
CA ARG A 780 13.03 -26.26 -0.44
C ARG A 780 13.04 -26.28 -1.97
N ALA A 781 12.84 -25.14 -2.62
CA ALA A 781 12.84 -25.02 -4.08
C ALA A 781 14.14 -25.51 -4.75
N ARG A 782 15.31 -25.35 -4.10
CA ARG A 782 16.59 -25.90 -4.60
C ARG A 782 16.65 -27.42 -4.51
N GLN A 783 16.29 -27.98 -3.35
CA GLN A 783 16.25 -29.43 -3.14
C GLN A 783 15.27 -30.13 -4.10
N GLU A 784 14.14 -29.48 -4.38
CA GLU A 784 13.10 -29.94 -5.31
C GLU A 784 13.41 -29.56 -6.78
N LYS A 785 14.47 -28.79 -7.04
CA LYS A 785 14.97 -28.35 -8.37
C LYS A 785 13.95 -27.57 -9.20
N VAL A 786 13.12 -26.78 -8.53
CA VAL A 786 12.12 -25.90 -9.15
C VAL A 786 12.71 -24.52 -9.38
N VAL A 787 12.65 -24.02 -10.62
CA VAL A 787 13.18 -22.70 -10.97
C VAL A 787 12.34 -21.62 -10.30
N PHE A 788 12.94 -20.78 -9.47
CA PHE A 788 12.20 -19.89 -8.56
C PHE A 788 12.74 -18.47 -8.67
N VAL A 789 11.84 -17.53 -8.97
CA VAL A 789 12.13 -16.11 -9.11
C VAL A 789 11.06 -15.29 -8.39
N THR A 790 11.41 -14.07 -8.00
CA THR A 790 10.47 -13.04 -7.56
C THR A 790 10.40 -11.92 -8.61
N CYS A 791 9.23 -11.27 -8.71
CA CYS A 791 9.04 -10.11 -9.59
C CYS A 791 8.31 -9.00 -8.81
N GLU A 792 8.90 -7.80 -8.82
CA GLU A 792 8.35 -6.60 -8.15
C GLU A 792 7.90 -5.52 -9.15
N ASP A 793 8.02 -5.80 -10.45
CA ASP A 793 7.86 -4.81 -11.51
C ASP A 793 6.44 -4.83 -12.09
N ASP A 794 5.64 -3.82 -11.73
CA ASP A 794 4.20 -3.76 -12.06
C ASP A 794 3.88 -3.96 -13.54
N GLU A 795 4.76 -3.51 -14.44
CA GLU A 795 4.65 -3.71 -15.90
C GLU A 795 4.82 -5.19 -16.26
N LYS A 796 5.86 -5.85 -15.75
CA LYS A 796 6.09 -7.29 -15.97
C LYS A 796 5.00 -8.13 -15.31
N ILE A 797 4.47 -7.68 -14.17
CA ILE A 797 3.35 -8.33 -13.49
C ILE A 797 2.07 -8.24 -14.33
N ALA A 798 1.90 -7.21 -15.16
CA ALA A 798 0.83 -7.16 -16.17
C ALA A 798 1.13 -8.14 -17.33
N ASP A 799 2.34 -8.10 -17.92
CA ASP A 799 2.75 -9.03 -18.99
C ASP A 799 2.57 -10.51 -18.59
N ILE A 800 2.92 -10.86 -17.35
CA ILE A 800 2.76 -12.19 -16.76
C ILE A 800 1.28 -12.60 -16.68
N LYS A 801 0.38 -11.69 -16.32
CA LYS A 801 -1.07 -11.97 -16.23
C LYS A 801 -1.69 -12.23 -17.59
N ASP A 802 -1.26 -11.52 -18.63
CA ASP A 802 -1.71 -11.75 -20.01
C ASP A 802 -1.28 -13.13 -20.55
N LEU A 803 -0.23 -13.74 -19.97
CA LEU A 803 0.21 -15.11 -20.28
C LEU A 803 -0.53 -16.21 -19.50
N ASN A 804 -1.44 -15.87 -18.59
CA ASN A 804 -2.16 -16.86 -17.76
C ASN A 804 -2.95 -17.87 -18.61
N GLY A 805 -2.82 -19.17 -18.27
CA GLY A 805 -3.38 -20.29 -19.02
C GLY A 805 -2.63 -20.66 -20.31
N ARG A 806 -1.56 -19.94 -20.69
CA ARG A 806 -0.76 -20.24 -21.89
C ARG A 806 0.46 -21.10 -21.56
N TYR A 807 0.95 -21.85 -22.55
CA TYR A 807 2.24 -22.53 -22.43
C TYR A 807 3.39 -21.53 -22.62
N VAL A 808 4.32 -21.49 -21.68
CA VAL A 808 5.44 -20.53 -21.62
C VAL A 808 6.76 -21.22 -21.32
N ARG A 809 7.86 -20.53 -21.62
CA ARG A 809 9.22 -20.89 -21.24
C ARG A 809 9.81 -19.77 -20.38
N MET A 810 10.45 -20.17 -19.28
CA MET A 810 11.14 -19.30 -18.35
C MET A 810 12.63 -19.67 -18.31
N GLU A 811 13.50 -18.69 -18.50
CA GLU A 811 14.96 -18.83 -18.40
C GLU A 811 15.46 -17.83 -17.35
N ALA A 812 16.03 -18.32 -16.25
CA ALA A 812 16.46 -17.51 -15.10
C ALA A 812 17.93 -17.74 -14.76
N SER A 813 18.71 -16.66 -14.68
CA SER A 813 20.13 -16.68 -14.31
C SER A 813 20.51 -15.45 -13.47
N SER A 814 21.75 -15.39 -13.01
CA SER A 814 22.33 -14.20 -12.36
C SER A 814 22.38 -12.94 -13.25
N GLU A 815 22.11 -13.06 -14.56
CA GLU A 815 22.01 -11.92 -15.49
C GLU A 815 20.58 -11.38 -15.66
N GLY A 816 19.56 -12.12 -15.21
CA GLY A 816 18.15 -11.74 -15.30
C GLY A 816 17.21 -12.92 -15.61
N VAL A 817 15.96 -12.59 -15.92
CA VAL A 817 14.90 -13.56 -16.22
C VAL A 817 14.22 -13.21 -17.54
N LYS A 818 14.00 -14.23 -18.38
CA LYS A 818 13.21 -14.14 -19.61
C LYS A 818 12.01 -15.06 -19.47
N LEU A 819 10.81 -14.53 -19.67
CA LEU A 819 9.56 -15.27 -19.75
C LEU A 819 8.93 -15.00 -21.11
N PHE A 820 8.59 -16.03 -21.87
CA PHE A 820 7.98 -15.88 -23.19
C PHE A 820 7.02 -17.02 -23.53
N PRO A 821 5.93 -16.75 -24.29
CA PRO A 821 5.04 -17.80 -24.77
C PRO A 821 5.76 -18.75 -25.73
N SER A 822 5.44 -20.03 -25.65
CA SER A 822 5.97 -21.07 -26.55
C SER A 822 4.85 -21.84 -27.22
N SER A 823 4.97 -22.07 -28.53
CA SER A 823 4.02 -22.87 -29.32
C SER A 823 4.26 -24.39 -29.20
N GLU A 824 5.24 -24.83 -28.42
CA GLU A 824 5.71 -26.22 -28.41
C GLU A 824 4.95 -27.13 -27.44
N HIS A 825 3.78 -27.60 -27.88
CA HIS A 825 3.20 -28.87 -27.40
C HIS A 825 3.93 -30.07 -28.07
N VAL A 826 5.26 -30.12 -27.96
CA VAL A 826 6.10 -31.09 -28.70
C VAL A 826 6.08 -32.48 -28.03
N LEU A 827 5.07 -33.26 -28.40
CA LEU A 827 5.19 -34.71 -28.52
C LEU A 827 5.95 -35.01 -29.83
N GLY A 828 7.29 -34.93 -29.80
CA GLY A 828 8.11 -35.04 -31.02
C GLY A 828 9.61 -35.23 -30.80
N GLU A 829 10.04 -36.49 -30.81
CA GLU A 829 11.34 -37.02 -31.24
C GLU A 829 12.57 -36.08 -31.34
N SER A 830 13.42 -36.10 -30.30
CA SER A 830 14.88 -35.90 -30.44
C SER A 830 15.67 -37.19 -30.13
N SER A 831 15.07 -38.33 -30.47
CA SER A 831 15.55 -39.71 -30.28
C SER A 831 16.73 -40.09 -31.20
N ALA A 832 17.71 -39.18 -31.37
CA ALA A 832 18.84 -39.34 -32.28
C ALA A 832 20.23 -39.08 -31.64
N LYS A 833 20.32 -38.91 -30.29
CA LYS A 833 21.56 -39.15 -29.52
C LYS A 833 21.48 -39.17 -27.98
N VAL A 834 20.31 -38.92 -27.37
CA VAL A 834 20.13 -38.97 -25.89
C VAL A 834 19.50 -40.31 -25.42
N SER A 835 19.25 -41.24 -26.34
CA SER A 835 18.57 -42.54 -26.11
C SER A 835 19.42 -43.60 -25.38
N SER A 836 20.31 -43.20 -24.47
CA SER A 836 21.15 -44.11 -23.68
C SER A 836 21.40 -43.67 -22.23
N MET A 837 20.64 -42.69 -21.72
CA MET A 837 20.69 -42.24 -20.31
C MET A 837 19.30 -41.93 -19.70
N ILE A 838 18.20 -42.30 -20.39
CA ILE A 838 16.84 -42.23 -19.84
C ILE A 838 16.07 -43.52 -20.13
N GLU A 839 16.68 -44.66 -19.81
CA GLU A 839 15.89 -45.65 -19.08
C GLU A 839 15.80 -45.09 -17.65
N ARG A 840 14.58 -44.74 -17.19
CA ARG A 840 14.33 -44.83 -15.75
C ARG A 840 14.39 -46.33 -15.46
N SER A 841 15.48 -46.79 -14.88
CA SER A 841 15.53 -48.11 -14.28
C SER A 841 14.33 -48.25 -13.36
N SER A 842 13.62 -49.37 -13.47
CA SER A 842 12.67 -49.78 -12.43
C SER A 842 13.44 -50.35 -11.23
N GLU A 843 14.42 -49.57 -10.77
CA GLU A 843 14.95 -49.66 -9.43
C GLU A 843 13.78 -49.40 -8.49
N THR A 844 13.22 -50.51 -8.00
CA THR A 844 12.51 -50.55 -6.71
C THR A 844 13.26 -49.65 -5.75
N SER A 845 12.60 -48.57 -5.29
CA SER A 845 13.15 -47.60 -4.36
C SER A 845 13.97 -48.32 -3.30
N ALA A 846 15.28 -48.03 -3.25
CA ALA A 846 16.20 -48.75 -2.37
C ALA A 846 15.60 -48.78 -0.96
N PRO A 847 15.43 -49.96 -0.35
CA PRO A 847 14.64 -50.10 0.87
C PRO A 847 15.22 -49.18 1.94
N TRP A 848 14.36 -48.38 2.57
CA TRP A 848 14.71 -47.36 3.55
C TRP A 848 15.78 -47.88 4.53
N ILE A 849 17.01 -47.40 4.37
CA ILE A 849 18.10 -47.65 5.31
C ILE A 849 17.98 -46.58 6.39
N GLY A 850 17.04 -46.81 7.31
CA GLY A 850 16.84 -45.94 8.46
C GLY A 850 18.07 -45.84 9.34
N ILE A 851 18.22 -44.69 10.00
CA ILE A 851 19.10 -44.57 11.16
C ILE A 851 18.44 -45.40 12.27
N GLU A 852 19.00 -46.58 12.58
CA GLU A 852 18.54 -47.41 13.69
C GLU A 852 18.64 -46.61 14.99
N THR A 853 17.51 -46.37 15.65
CA THR A 853 17.44 -45.62 16.90
C THR A 853 18.01 -46.44 18.05
N ARG A 854 18.88 -45.83 18.84
CA ARG A 854 19.53 -46.50 19.98
C ARG A 854 18.60 -46.59 21.19
N GLU A 855 18.76 -47.64 22.01
CA GLU A 855 18.02 -47.80 23.28
C GLU A 855 18.14 -46.58 24.19
N VAL A 856 17.03 -46.25 24.86
CA VAL A 856 16.87 -45.04 25.66
C VAL A 856 17.84 -45.02 26.85
N PRO A 857 18.66 -43.98 27.01
CA PRO A 857 19.45 -43.78 28.22
C PRO A 857 18.53 -43.66 29.44
N SER A 858 18.83 -44.40 30.52
CA SER A 858 18.14 -44.28 31.83
C SER A 858 18.28 -42.90 32.49
N SER A 859 18.94 -41.94 31.84
CA SER A 859 18.99 -40.54 32.19
C SER A 859 17.84 -39.69 31.64
N GLY A 860 17.22 -40.06 30.52
CA GLY A 860 16.26 -39.20 29.80
C GLY A 860 16.81 -37.88 29.23
N VAL A 861 18.11 -37.60 29.43
CA VAL A 861 18.84 -36.41 28.96
C VAL A 861 20.28 -36.82 28.63
N LEU A 862 20.82 -36.28 27.53
CA LEU A 862 22.21 -36.38 27.10
C LEU A 862 22.89 -35.01 27.10
N LEU A 863 24.18 -34.97 27.44
CA LEU A 863 25.06 -33.81 27.24
C LEU A 863 25.59 -33.78 25.80
N LEU A 864 25.93 -32.60 25.26
CA LEU A 864 26.50 -32.47 23.91
C LEU A 864 27.65 -33.44 23.59
N SER A 865 28.50 -33.77 24.58
CA SER A 865 29.61 -34.72 24.44
C SER A 865 29.21 -36.19 24.30
N GLU A 866 27.93 -36.51 24.51
CA GLU A 866 27.35 -37.86 24.51
C GLU A 866 26.37 -38.05 23.33
N VAL A 867 26.09 -36.98 22.59
CA VAL A 867 25.11 -36.92 21.49
C VAL A 867 25.71 -37.49 20.20
N ASP A 868 24.98 -38.42 19.59
CA ASP A 868 25.29 -39.04 18.29
C ASP A 868 24.05 -39.08 17.37
N LEU A 869 24.26 -39.40 16.10
CA LEU A 869 23.17 -39.47 15.10
C LEU A 869 22.08 -40.51 15.50
N PRO A 870 22.41 -41.74 15.96
CA PRO A 870 21.43 -42.75 16.38
C PRO A 870 20.62 -42.43 17.65
N SER A 871 21.09 -41.56 18.53
CA SER A 871 20.36 -41.15 19.75
C SER A 871 19.50 -39.89 19.57
N SER A 872 19.91 -39.02 18.63
CA SER A 872 19.50 -37.61 18.68
C SER A 872 19.21 -36.95 17.32
N GLY A 873 19.49 -37.59 16.19
CA GLY A 873 19.24 -37.02 14.85
C GLY A 873 20.28 -35.98 14.40
N ALA A 874 20.12 -35.51 13.15
CA ALA A 874 21.14 -34.75 12.43
C ALA A 874 21.49 -33.41 13.10
N LYS A 875 20.47 -32.61 13.43
CA LYS A 875 20.63 -31.25 13.98
C LYS A 875 21.39 -31.27 15.32
N ALA A 876 20.99 -32.14 16.24
CA ALA A 876 21.65 -32.31 17.53
C ALA A 876 23.11 -32.80 17.40
N ALA A 877 23.38 -33.78 16.52
CA ALA A 877 24.72 -34.27 16.26
C ALA A 877 25.63 -33.18 15.63
N ALA A 878 25.09 -32.34 14.75
CA ALA A 878 25.80 -31.20 14.18
C ALA A 878 26.17 -30.15 15.27
N CYS A 879 25.27 -29.87 16.22
CA CYS A 879 25.56 -28.99 17.35
C CYS A 879 26.68 -29.55 18.26
N SER A 880 26.75 -30.87 18.45
CA SER A 880 27.88 -31.51 19.16
C SER A 880 29.21 -31.28 18.44
N HIS A 881 29.25 -31.50 17.12
CA HIS A 881 30.45 -31.29 16.33
C HIS A 881 30.86 -29.80 16.28
N LEU A 882 29.90 -28.88 16.19
CA LEU A 882 30.13 -27.44 16.27
C LEU A 882 30.78 -27.02 17.59
N ALA A 883 30.40 -27.61 18.72
CA ALA A 883 31.00 -27.29 20.02
C ALA A 883 32.50 -27.65 20.07
N PHE A 884 32.90 -28.76 19.46
CA PHE A 884 34.31 -29.12 19.28
C PHE A 884 35.03 -28.18 18.30
N LEU A 885 34.39 -27.84 17.17
CA LEU A 885 34.96 -26.93 16.18
C LEU A 885 35.13 -25.49 16.70
N ALA A 886 34.28 -25.03 17.63
CA ALA A 886 34.40 -23.73 18.25
C ALA A 886 35.74 -23.57 18.98
N SER A 887 36.11 -24.50 19.86
CA SER A 887 37.43 -24.50 20.51
C SER A 887 38.59 -24.62 19.51
N ALA A 888 38.40 -25.37 18.42
CA ALA A 888 39.38 -25.47 17.34
C ALA A 888 39.48 -24.21 16.46
N SER A 889 38.53 -23.26 16.58
CA SER A 889 38.48 -22.02 15.81
C SER A 889 39.22 -20.85 16.47
N GLU A 890 39.49 -20.91 17.79
CA GLU A 890 40.10 -19.83 18.57
C GLU A 890 41.49 -19.43 18.06
N THR A 891 42.26 -20.39 17.54
CA THR A 891 43.62 -20.18 17.01
C THR A 891 43.66 -20.07 15.48
N VAL A 892 42.51 -19.89 14.81
CA VAL A 892 42.41 -19.90 13.35
C VAL A 892 42.02 -18.52 12.82
N SER A 893 42.82 -18.04 11.86
CA SER A 893 42.56 -16.82 11.09
C SER A 893 42.79 -17.09 9.60
N SER A 894 42.24 -16.21 8.78
CA SER A 894 42.53 -16.12 7.35
C SER A 894 43.97 -15.66 7.07
N GLU A 895 44.39 -15.68 5.80
CA GLU A 895 45.72 -15.23 5.38
C GLU A 895 45.95 -13.72 5.63
N HIS A 896 44.89 -12.91 5.61
CA HIS A 896 44.95 -11.48 5.97
C HIS A 896 44.72 -11.21 7.48
N GLY A 897 44.59 -12.27 8.30
CA GLY A 897 44.52 -12.20 9.76
C GLY A 897 43.12 -12.00 10.34
N VAL A 898 42.05 -12.17 9.56
CA VAL A 898 40.67 -12.12 10.07
C VAL A 898 40.35 -13.41 10.83
N PRO A 899 39.93 -13.34 12.10
CA PRO A 899 39.72 -14.54 12.92
C PRO A 899 38.47 -15.33 12.48
N ALA A 900 38.63 -16.63 12.30
CA ALA A 900 37.53 -17.57 12.07
C ALA A 900 36.85 -18.01 13.38
N SER A 901 37.16 -17.35 14.51
CA SER A 901 36.72 -17.77 15.84
C SER A 901 35.23 -17.48 16.09
N PHE A 902 34.48 -18.52 16.47
CA PHE A 902 33.06 -18.48 16.80
C PHE A 902 32.76 -19.22 18.12
N LYS A 903 31.53 -19.07 18.62
CA LYS A 903 31.00 -19.75 19.82
C LYS A 903 29.76 -20.56 19.47
N VAL A 904 29.34 -21.44 20.38
CA VAL A 904 28.10 -22.24 20.28
C VAL A 904 27.33 -22.06 21.60
N PRO A 905 25.99 -21.91 21.60
CA PRO A 905 25.24 -21.80 22.84
C PRO A 905 25.31 -23.09 23.66
N ALA A 906 25.19 -23.00 24.99
CA ALA A 906 25.07 -24.20 25.81
C ALA A 906 23.87 -25.05 25.34
N SER A 907 24.02 -26.38 25.25
CA SER A 907 22.93 -27.25 24.78
C SER A 907 22.93 -28.61 25.50
N ALA A 908 21.76 -29.23 25.58
CA ALA A 908 21.51 -30.61 26.00
C ALA A 908 20.42 -31.23 25.12
N VAL A 909 20.25 -32.54 25.16
CA VAL A 909 19.26 -33.24 24.30
C VAL A 909 18.39 -34.17 25.12
N ILE A 910 17.09 -34.15 24.85
CA ILE A 910 16.15 -35.22 25.23
C ILE A 910 16.11 -36.20 24.05
N PRO A 911 16.71 -37.40 24.15
CA PRO A 911 16.93 -38.30 23.02
C PRO A 911 15.64 -38.98 22.51
N PHE A 912 15.76 -39.73 21.41
CA PHE A 912 14.69 -40.61 20.91
C PHE A 912 14.21 -41.60 21.99
N GLY A 913 12.95 -42.05 21.89
CA GLY A 913 12.34 -43.01 22.80
C GLY A 913 11.84 -42.43 24.13
N VAL A 914 12.17 -41.17 24.46
CA VAL A 914 11.67 -40.52 25.69
C VAL A 914 10.18 -40.15 25.58
N MET A 915 9.70 -39.77 24.39
CA MET A 915 8.26 -39.55 24.16
C MET A 915 7.46 -40.83 24.42
N GLU A 916 7.96 -41.94 23.91
CA GLU A 916 7.39 -43.28 24.06
C GLU A 916 7.41 -43.74 25.52
N LEU A 917 8.50 -43.50 26.25
CA LEU A 917 8.59 -43.77 27.70
C LEU A 917 7.56 -42.98 28.52
N VAL A 918 7.30 -41.72 28.14
CA VAL A 918 6.25 -40.89 28.77
C VAL A 918 4.85 -41.42 28.44
N LEU A 919 4.59 -41.80 27.18
CA LEU A 919 3.34 -42.42 26.74
C LEU A 919 3.10 -43.79 27.39
N GLU A 920 4.14 -44.57 27.67
CA GLU A 920 4.06 -45.82 28.44
C GLU A 920 3.75 -45.55 29.92
N THR A 921 4.41 -44.54 30.51
CA THR A 921 4.17 -44.12 31.91
C THR A 921 2.74 -43.62 32.11
N SER A 922 2.17 -42.88 31.15
CA SER A 922 0.79 -42.39 31.18
C SER A 922 -0.26 -43.42 30.72
N LYS A 923 0.16 -44.59 30.24
CA LYS A 923 -0.70 -45.64 29.65
C LYS A 923 -1.48 -45.18 28.42
N SER A 924 -0.85 -44.30 27.64
CA SER A 924 -1.35 -43.77 26.37
C SER A 924 -0.77 -44.48 25.14
N ILE A 925 0.23 -45.36 25.32
CA ILE A 925 1.02 -45.92 24.22
C ILE A 925 0.21 -46.80 23.26
N GLU A 926 -0.79 -47.55 23.73
CA GLU A 926 -1.67 -48.36 22.88
C GLU A 926 -2.55 -47.46 22.00
N ALA A 927 -3.05 -46.34 22.54
CA ALA A 927 -3.82 -45.36 21.78
C ALA A 927 -2.95 -44.65 20.73
N PHE A 928 -1.72 -44.27 21.09
CA PHE A 928 -0.72 -43.74 20.16
C PHE A 928 -0.44 -44.72 19.01
N ARG A 929 -0.12 -45.99 19.31
CA ARG A 929 0.14 -47.03 18.30
C ARG A 929 -1.07 -47.22 17.38
N SER A 930 -2.29 -47.27 17.94
CA SER A 930 -3.52 -47.42 17.15
C SER A 930 -3.85 -46.20 16.26
N LEU A 931 -3.56 -44.98 16.71
CA LEU A 931 -3.73 -43.78 15.88
C LEU A 931 -2.71 -43.73 14.74
N ILE A 932 -1.46 -44.13 14.98
CA ILE A 932 -0.43 -44.28 13.93
C ILE A 932 -0.88 -45.31 12.88
N GLU A 933 -1.38 -46.48 13.29
CA GLU A 933 -1.86 -47.51 12.35
C GLU A 933 -3.05 -47.04 11.50
N GLN A 934 -3.98 -46.25 12.07
CA GLN A 934 -5.06 -45.62 11.31
C GLN A 934 -4.52 -44.56 10.34
N ILE A 935 -3.56 -43.73 10.76
CA ILE A 935 -2.92 -42.72 9.91
C ILE A 935 -2.13 -43.33 8.75
N GLU A 936 -1.59 -44.55 8.85
CA GLU A 936 -0.95 -45.21 7.72
C GLU A 936 -1.96 -45.67 6.64
N MET A 937 -3.24 -45.86 7.01
CA MET A 937 -4.29 -46.39 6.11
C MET A 937 -5.28 -45.33 5.61
N ALA A 938 -5.39 -44.19 6.28
CA ALA A 938 -6.38 -43.14 5.97
C ALA A 938 -6.17 -42.48 4.60
N ALA A 939 -7.27 -42.13 3.93
CA ALA A 939 -7.25 -41.35 2.69
C ALA A 939 -6.72 -39.92 2.91
N ILE A 940 -6.42 -39.18 1.84
CA ILE A 940 -6.01 -37.76 1.94
C ILE A 940 -7.27 -36.87 1.94
N ASP A 941 -8.03 -36.95 3.03
CA ASP A 941 -9.26 -36.19 3.26
C ASP A 941 -9.42 -35.81 4.75
N SER A 942 -10.63 -35.39 5.14
CA SER A 942 -10.98 -34.98 6.51
C SER A 942 -10.78 -36.05 7.60
N GLU A 943 -10.73 -37.35 7.25
CA GLU A 943 -10.41 -38.42 8.20
C GLU A 943 -8.95 -38.28 8.69
N LEU A 944 -8.02 -38.07 7.76
CA LEU A 944 -6.61 -37.85 8.10
C LEU A 944 -6.44 -36.60 8.96
N ASP A 945 -7.16 -35.52 8.66
CA ASP A 945 -7.09 -34.27 9.43
C ASP A 945 -7.55 -34.47 10.88
N LYS A 946 -8.63 -35.23 11.09
CA LYS A 946 -9.13 -35.62 12.42
C LYS A 946 -8.14 -36.50 13.17
N LEU A 947 -7.55 -37.51 12.52
CA LEU A 947 -6.55 -38.39 13.13
C LEU A 947 -5.26 -37.64 13.50
N CYS A 948 -4.80 -36.72 12.63
CA CYS A 948 -3.68 -35.82 12.89
C CYS A 948 -3.97 -34.82 14.02
N TYR A 949 -5.22 -34.50 14.29
CA TYR A 949 -5.62 -33.72 15.45
C TYR A 949 -5.60 -34.57 16.72
N GLU A 950 -6.28 -35.71 16.74
CA GLU A 950 -6.38 -36.63 17.89
C GLU A 950 -5.00 -37.12 18.37
N LEU A 951 -4.09 -37.46 17.45
CA LEU A 951 -2.73 -37.86 17.78
C LEU A 951 -1.90 -36.71 18.38
N ARG A 952 -2.05 -35.48 17.88
CA ARG A 952 -1.33 -34.32 18.41
C ARG A 952 -1.85 -33.89 19.77
N GLU A 953 -3.16 -33.93 20.01
CA GLU A 953 -3.75 -33.70 21.33
C GLU A 953 -3.27 -34.75 22.35
N LEU A 954 -3.23 -36.03 21.94
CA LEU A 954 -2.71 -37.11 22.80
C LEU A 954 -1.27 -36.81 23.26
N ILE A 955 -0.39 -36.40 22.35
CA ILE A 955 1.01 -36.05 22.67
C ILE A 955 1.11 -34.74 23.45
N SER A 956 0.31 -33.72 23.10
CA SER A 956 0.32 -32.40 23.74
C SER A 956 -0.23 -32.41 25.17
N SER A 957 -1.06 -33.42 25.50
CA SER A 957 -1.62 -33.63 26.84
C SER A 957 -0.67 -34.31 27.83
N GLN A 958 0.49 -34.80 27.39
CA GLN A 958 1.45 -35.50 28.23
C GLN A 958 2.15 -34.56 29.23
N GLN A 959 2.76 -35.16 30.27
CA GLN A 959 3.54 -34.44 31.28
C GLN A 959 4.98 -34.94 31.28
N LEU A 960 5.93 -34.00 31.25
CA LEU A 960 7.36 -34.31 31.26
C LEU A 960 7.80 -34.70 32.69
N PRO A 961 8.50 -35.83 32.88
CA PRO A 961 9.01 -36.24 34.19
C PRO A 961 9.92 -35.19 34.83
N GLU A 962 9.78 -35.00 36.15
CA GLU A 962 10.54 -33.99 36.91
C GLU A 962 12.05 -34.25 36.85
N GLU A 963 12.49 -35.52 36.76
CA GLU A 963 13.90 -35.90 36.65
C GLU A 963 14.59 -35.38 35.38
N ILE A 964 13.83 -35.05 34.32
CA ILE A 964 14.37 -34.43 33.11
C ILE A 964 14.68 -32.94 33.38
N VAL A 965 13.76 -32.22 34.02
CA VAL A 965 13.94 -30.81 34.40
C VAL A 965 15.11 -30.69 35.40
N ASP A 966 15.15 -31.57 36.39
CA ASP A 966 16.22 -31.67 37.40
C ASP A 966 17.61 -31.96 36.81
N ARG A 967 17.69 -32.55 35.61
CA ARG A 967 18.95 -32.78 34.88
C ARG A 967 19.32 -31.57 34.04
N LEU A 968 18.36 -30.94 33.37
CA LEU A 968 18.58 -29.72 32.59
C LEU A 968 19.00 -28.55 33.49
N LEU A 969 18.48 -28.46 34.73
CA LEU A 969 18.92 -27.49 35.76
C LEU A 969 20.38 -27.69 36.24
N LYS A 970 21.05 -28.77 35.83
CA LYS A 970 22.50 -29.00 36.07
C LYS A 970 23.37 -28.60 34.87
N VAL A 971 22.74 -28.33 33.71
CA VAL A 971 23.40 -27.85 32.48
C VAL A 971 23.20 -26.34 32.32
N PHE A 972 21.99 -25.85 32.61
CA PHE A 972 21.58 -24.46 32.43
C PHE A 972 21.38 -23.74 33.77
N PRO A 973 21.71 -22.45 33.86
CA PRO A 973 21.26 -21.59 34.95
C PRO A 973 19.73 -21.61 35.09
N GLU A 974 19.23 -21.55 36.33
CA GLU A 974 17.79 -21.54 36.65
C GLU A 974 17.02 -20.40 35.94
N ASN A 975 17.69 -19.25 35.77
CA ASN A 975 17.17 -18.06 35.10
C ASN A 975 17.49 -18.02 33.58
N ALA A 976 18.02 -19.09 33.00
CA ALA A 976 18.27 -19.17 31.56
C ALA A 976 16.94 -19.12 30.77
N ARG A 977 17.03 -18.52 29.58
CA ARG A 977 16.03 -18.65 28.53
C ARG A 977 16.53 -19.71 27.58
N LEU A 978 15.64 -20.60 27.18
CA LEU A 978 15.96 -21.77 26.35
C LEU A 978 15.12 -21.75 25.08
N TYR A 979 15.69 -22.39 24.06
CA TYR A 979 15.06 -22.72 22.79
C TYR A 979 14.88 -24.24 22.75
N VAL A 980 13.66 -24.70 22.51
CA VAL A 980 13.31 -26.12 22.40
C VAL A 980 13.14 -26.43 20.91
N ARG A 981 14.15 -27.03 20.28
CA ARG A 981 14.21 -27.28 18.83
C ARG A 981 13.98 -28.75 18.48
N SER A 982 13.35 -29.01 17.34
CA SER A 982 13.23 -30.36 16.76
C SER A 982 14.59 -30.96 16.41
N SER A 983 14.72 -32.29 16.47
CA SER A 983 15.81 -33.05 15.85
C SER A 983 15.33 -34.48 15.55
N ALA A 984 14.58 -34.66 14.46
CA ALA A 984 14.05 -35.97 14.09
C ALA A 984 15.10 -36.88 13.40
N ASN A 985 14.89 -38.20 13.45
CA ASN A 985 15.68 -39.19 12.68
C ASN A 985 15.39 -39.17 11.16
N VAL A 986 14.40 -38.38 10.76
CA VAL A 986 13.91 -38.18 9.38
C VAL A 986 14.13 -36.73 8.89
N GLU A 987 14.94 -35.94 9.60
CA GLU A 987 15.45 -34.67 9.07
C GLU A 987 16.53 -34.92 8.00
N ASP A 988 16.57 -34.05 6.98
CA ASP A 988 17.56 -34.02 5.89
C ASP A 988 17.70 -35.33 5.06
N LEU A 989 16.62 -36.10 4.91
CA LEU A 989 16.58 -37.27 4.02
C LEU A 989 16.63 -36.89 2.52
N ALA A 990 17.35 -37.69 1.73
CA ALA A 990 17.46 -37.47 0.29
C ALA A 990 16.08 -37.63 -0.40
N GLY A 991 15.56 -36.53 -0.96
CA GLY A 991 14.23 -36.46 -1.57
C GLY A 991 13.11 -35.93 -0.66
N MET A 992 13.42 -35.53 0.58
CA MET A 992 12.46 -34.93 1.52
C MET A 992 13.07 -33.70 2.20
N SER A 993 12.49 -32.52 1.98
CA SER A 993 12.96 -31.33 2.71
C SER A 993 12.31 -31.23 4.09
N ALA A 994 13.14 -31.26 5.13
CA ALA A 994 12.71 -31.00 6.51
C ALA A 994 12.84 -29.51 6.91
N ALA A 995 13.24 -28.62 5.98
CA ALA A 995 13.42 -27.20 6.25
C ALA A 995 12.09 -26.53 6.63
N GLY A 996 11.95 -26.12 7.90
CA GLY A 996 10.71 -25.59 8.45
C GLY A 996 9.57 -26.61 8.55
N LEU A 997 9.84 -27.91 8.65
CA LEU A 997 8.79 -28.95 8.70
C LEU A 997 8.27 -29.24 10.13
N TYR A 998 9.10 -28.97 11.14
CA TYR A 998 8.86 -29.30 12.53
C TYR A 998 8.97 -28.06 13.42
N GLU A 999 8.20 -28.03 14.50
CA GLU A 999 8.13 -26.90 15.42
C GLU A 999 9.45 -26.66 16.15
N SER A 1000 9.67 -25.43 16.58
CA SER A 1000 10.74 -25.06 17.50
C SER A 1000 10.27 -23.88 18.35
N VAL A 1001 10.28 -24.03 19.68
CA VAL A 1001 9.68 -23.08 20.61
C VAL A 1001 10.76 -22.21 21.27
N PRO A 1002 10.80 -20.89 20.99
CA PRO A 1002 11.73 -19.97 21.64
C PRO A 1002 11.29 -19.61 23.07
N ASN A 1003 12.13 -18.89 23.80
CA ASN A 1003 11.80 -18.14 25.02
C ASN A 1003 11.04 -18.93 26.10
N VAL A 1004 11.49 -20.13 26.45
CA VAL A 1004 11.00 -20.87 27.64
C VAL A 1004 12.04 -20.84 28.76
N SER A 1005 11.67 -21.24 29.98
CA SER A 1005 12.61 -21.37 31.11
C SER A 1005 12.24 -22.57 31.99
N LEU A 1006 13.26 -23.25 32.52
CA LEU A 1006 13.10 -24.41 33.42
C LEU A 1006 12.39 -24.02 34.74
N SER A 1007 12.55 -22.77 35.17
CA SER A 1007 11.81 -22.17 36.30
C SER A 1007 10.29 -22.19 36.12
N ASN A 1008 9.79 -22.37 34.89
CA ASN A 1008 8.39 -22.64 34.58
C ASN A 1008 8.26 -24.03 33.91
N ALA A 1009 8.47 -25.07 34.72
CA ALA A 1009 8.45 -26.47 34.27
C ALA A 1009 7.19 -26.86 33.47
N LYS A 1010 6.03 -26.23 33.75
CA LYS A 1010 4.81 -26.44 32.96
C LYS A 1010 4.96 -25.93 31.53
N VAL A 1011 5.38 -24.68 31.33
CA VAL A 1011 5.62 -24.13 29.98
C VAL A 1011 6.72 -24.91 29.26
N PHE A 1012 7.79 -25.25 29.96
CA PHE A 1012 8.87 -26.06 29.38
C PHE A 1012 8.38 -27.43 28.92
N GLY A 1013 7.62 -28.16 29.75
CA GLY A 1013 7.01 -29.44 29.39
C GLY A 1013 6.03 -29.33 28.21
N GLN A 1014 5.20 -28.28 28.19
CA GLN A 1014 4.30 -28.00 27.06
C GLN A 1014 5.07 -27.75 25.75
N ALA A 1015 6.18 -27.01 25.80
CA ALA A 1015 7.03 -26.76 24.63
C ALA A 1015 7.71 -28.05 24.11
N VAL A 1016 8.20 -28.92 25.00
CA VAL A 1016 8.74 -30.24 24.63
C VAL A 1016 7.65 -31.10 23.97
N CYS A 1017 6.45 -31.12 24.54
CA CYS A 1017 5.32 -31.88 23.96
C CYS A 1017 4.82 -31.29 22.63
N GLN A 1018 4.87 -29.97 22.44
CA GLN A 1018 4.59 -29.32 21.15
C GLN A 1018 5.60 -29.75 20.06
N VAL A 1019 6.90 -29.79 20.38
CA VAL A 1019 7.93 -30.26 19.43
C VAL A 1019 7.74 -31.74 19.09
N TRP A 1020 7.42 -32.60 20.07
CA TRP A 1020 7.05 -34.00 19.81
C TRP A 1020 5.78 -34.11 18.94
N ALA A 1021 4.71 -33.38 19.25
CA ALA A 1021 3.47 -33.37 18.48
C ALA A 1021 3.67 -32.84 17.05
N SER A 1022 4.65 -31.95 16.83
CA SER A 1022 4.96 -31.42 15.49
C SER A 1022 5.39 -32.49 14.49
N LEU A 1023 5.97 -33.59 14.97
CA LEU A 1023 6.29 -34.75 14.15
C LEU A 1023 5.06 -35.28 13.40
N TYR A 1024 3.86 -35.12 13.97
CA TYR A 1024 2.59 -35.63 13.44
C TYR A 1024 1.62 -34.51 13.01
N THR A 1025 2.13 -33.38 12.53
CA THR A 1025 1.31 -32.47 11.72
C THR A 1025 0.87 -33.15 10.42
N ARG A 1026 -0.29 -32.75 9.90
CA ARG A 1026 -0.79 -33.17 8.57
C ARG A 1026 0.29 -33.04 7.50
N ARG A 1027 0.98 -31.89 7.50
CA ARG A 1027 2.10 -31.57 6.60
C ARG A 1027 3.24 -32.59 6.72
N ALA A 1028 3.77 -32.80 7.93
CA ALA A 1028 4.85 -33.76 8.15
C ALA A 1028 4.48 -35.21 7.79
N ILE A 1029 3.22 -35.62 8.03
CA ILE A 1029 2.72 -36.95 7.64
C ILE A 1029 2.66 -37.09 6.12
N LEU A 1030 2.12 -36.09 5.40
CA LEU A 1030 2.05 -36.08 3.94
C LEU A 1030 3.44 -36.04 3.29
N SER A 1031 4.34 -35.20 3.79
CA SER A 1031 5.73 -35.11 3.35
C SER A 1031 6.45 -36.46 3.48
N ARG A 1032 6.29 -37.17 4.62
CA ARG A 1032 6.81 -38.53 4.79
C ARG A 1032 6.13 -39.58 3.91
N ARG A 1033 4.81 -39.50 3.69
CA ARG A 1033 4.10 -40.37 2.72
C ARG A 1033 4.67 -40.22 1.31
N ALA A 1034 4.92 -38.98 0.87
CA ALA A 1034 5.52 -38.70 -0.44
C ALA A 1034 6.97 -39.24 -0.54
N ALA A 1035 7.74 -39.16 0.55
CA ALA A 1035 9.08 -39.75 0.66
C ALA A 1035 9.10 -41.28 0.87
N GLY A 1036 7.93 -41.94 0.96
CA GLY A 1036 7.82 -43.39 1.21
C GLY A 1036 8.22 -43.82 2.62
N VAL A 1037 8.25 -42.91 3.60
CA VAL A 1037 8.67 -43.14 4.99
C VAL A 1037 7.46 -43.47 5.88
N PRO A 1038 7.37 -44.67 6.48
CA PRO A 1038 6.34 -45.03 7.45
C PRO A 1038 6.33 -44.10 8.67
N GLN A 1039 5.14 -43.69 9.11
CA GLN A 1039 4.97 -42.79 10.26
C GLN A 1039 5.50 -43.41 11.56
N LYS A 1040 5.40 -44.74 11.68
CA LYS A 1040 5.92 -45.53 12.82
C LYS A 1040 7.45 -45.65 12.89
N GLN A 1041 8.18 -45.16 11.88
CA GLN A 1041 9.65 -45.16 11.83
C GLN A 1041 10.23 -43.76 12.07
N ALA A 1042 9.39 -42.73 12.11
CA ALA A 1042 9.77 -41.37 12.48
C ALA A 1042 9.81 -41.22 14.00
N ALA A 1043 10.91 -40.69 14.53
CA ALA A 1043 11.15 -40.42 15.95
C ALA A 1043 11.70 -39.00 16.13
N MET A 1044 11.34 -38.33 17.22
CA MET A 1044 11.72 -36.94 17.51
C MET A 1044 12.55 -36.85 18.81
N ALA A 1045 13.82 -36.45 18.68
CA ALA A 1045 14.61 -35.96 19.80
C ALA A 1045 14.41 -34.43 19.91
N VAL A 1046 14.68 -33.87 21.08
CA VAL A 1046 14.48 -32.45 21.36
C VAL A 1046 15.80 -31.83 21.81
N LEU A 1047 16.33 -30.94 20.97
CA LEU A 1047 17.50 -30.14 21.27
C LEU A 1047 17.10 -28.96 22.15
N VAL A 1048 17.53 -28.98 23.40
CA VAL A 1048 17.35 -27.89 24.37
C VAL A 1048 18.61 -27.03 24.32
N GLN A 1049 18.49 -25.79 23.84
CA GLN A 1049 19.61 -24.89 23.59
C GLN A 1049 19.43 -23.57 24.36
N GLU A 1050 20.52 -22.94 24.78
CA GLU A 1050 20.51 -21.60 25.36
C GLU A 1050 20.01 -20.57 24.34
N MET A 1051 18.93 -19.85 24.66
CA MET A 1051 18.40 -18.81 23.79
C MET A 1051 19.20 -17.52 23.97
N LEU A 1052 19.96 -17.16 22.94
CA LEU A 1052 20.67 -15.89 22.85
C LEU A 1052 19.71 -14.73 22.57
N SER A 1053 20.11 -13.52 22.96
CA SER A 1053 19.46 -12.25 22.60
C SER A 1053 20.38 -11.45 21.66
N PRO A 1054 20.45 -11.79 20.37
CA PRO A 1054 21.38 -11.18 19.41
C PRO A 1054 20.96 -9.78 18.94
N ASP A 1055 21.95 -9.03 18.45
CA ASP A 1055 21.74 -7.77 17.72
C ASP A 1055 21.37 -8.02 16.24
N LEU A 1056 21.92 -9.10 15.68
CA LEU A 1056 21.75 -9.54 14.29
C LEU A 1056 21.73 -11.08 14.22
N SER A 1057 20.88 -11.65 13.37
CA SER A 1057 20.89 -13.06 12.99
C SER A 1057 21.38 -13.22 11.54
N PHE A 1058 21.92 -14.39 11.19
CA PHE A 1058 22.40 -14.65 9.82
C PHE A 1058 22.25 -16.12 9.40
N VAL A 1059 22.17 -16.32 8.08
CA VAL A 1059 22.35 -17.61 7.40
C VAL A 1059 23.50 -17.46 6.41
N LEU A 1060 24.42 -18.43 6.37
CA LEU A 1060 25.54 -18.47 5.41
C LEU A 1060 25.40 -19.70 4.51
N HIS A 1061 25.57 -19.51 3.20
CA HIS A 1061 25.81 -20.59 2.23
C HIS A 1061 27.26 -20.47 1.73
N THR A 1062 28.06 -21.53 1.92
CA THR A 1062 29.49 -21.48 1.56
C THR A 1062 29.77 -21.76 0.07
N LEU A 1063 28.78 -22.19 -0.69
CA LEU A 1063 28.74 -22.11 -2.15
C LEU A 1063 27.66 -21.09 -2.54
N ASN A 1064 27.98 -20.07 -3.33
CA ASN A 1064 26.97 -19.08 -3.72
C ASN A 1064 25.81 -19.75 -4.49
N PRO A 1065 24.57 -19.76 -3.97
CA PRO A 1065 23.46 -20.49 -4.59
C PRO A 1065 22.96 -19.86 -5.90
N MET A 1066 23.44 -18.67 -6.27
CA MET A 1066 22.91 -17.90 -7.40
C MET A 1066 23.68 -18.02 -8.71
N ASP A 1067 24.99 -18.28 -8.61
CA ASP A 1067 25.91 -18.43 -9.75
C ASP A 1067 26.82 -19.66 -9.62
N SER A 1068 26.68 -20.43 -8.53
CA SER A 1068 27.57 -21.55 -8.17
C SER A 1068 29.04 -21.16 -7.97
N ASP A 1069 29.33 -19.91 -7.62
CA ASP A 1069 30.68 -19.48 -7.24
C ASP A 1069 31.14 -20.17 -5.94
N SER A 1070 32.07 -21.11 -6.09
CA SER A 1070 32.72 -21.80 -4.98
C SER A 1070 33.82 -20.97 -4.29
N THR A 1071 34.13 -19.77 -4.79
CA THR A 1071 35.19 -18.90 -4.26
C THR A 1071 34.69 -17.84 -3.27
N SER A 1072 33.37 -17.71 -3.07
CA SER A 1072 32.75 -16.80 -2.10
C SER A 1072 31.80 -17.52 -1.14
N VAL A 1073 31.52 -16.88 0.00
CA VAL A 1073 30.45 -17.23 0.95
C VAL A 1073 29.35 -16.19 0.79
N ALA A 1074 28.13 -16.65 0.53
CA ALA A 1074 26.93 -15.82 0.53
C ALA A 1074 26.37 -15.75 1.96
N ALA A 1075 25.97 -14.56 2.40
CA ALA A 1075 25.41 -14.32 3.73
C ALA A 1075 24.15 -13.46 3.62
N GLU A 1076 23.05 -13.93 4.21
CA GLU A 1076 21.86 -13.12 4.46
C GLU A 1076 21.74 -12.86 5.96
N ILE A 1077 21.49 -11.60 6.33
CA ILE A 1077 21.54 -11.11 7.71
C ILE A 1077 20.25 -10.33 8.00
N ALA A 1078 19.68 -10.51 9.19
CA ALA A 1078 18.48 -9.81 9.67
C ALA A 1078 18.71 -9.17 11.05
N PRO A 1079 17.88 -8.18 11.44
CA PRO A 1079 17.90 -7.61 12.79
C PRO A 1079 17.23 -8.55 13.81
N GLY A 1080 17.79 -8.62 15.02
CA GLY A 1080 17.24 -9.47 16.08
C GLY A 1080 17.42 -10.97 15.83
N LEU A 1081 16.38 -11.76 16.10
CA LEU A 1081 16.41 -13.23 16.10
C LEU A 1081 16.37 -13.85 14.68
N GLY A 1082 16.71 -15.14 14.58
CA GLY A 1082 16.86 -15.89 13.32
C GLY A 1082 15.56 -16.18 12.59
N GLU A 1083 14.43 -16.19 13.31
CA GLU A 1083 13.11 -16.46 12.75
C GLU A 1083 12.69 -15.38 11.73
N THR A 1084 13.31 -14.20 11.78
CA THR A 1084 13.18 -13.10 10.81
C THR A 1084 13.71 -13.49 9.40
N LEU A 1085 14.64 -14.45 9.31
CA LEU A 1085 15.12 -15.04 8.04
C LEU A 1085 14.44 -16.37 7.69
N ALA A 1086 14.08 -17.15 8.71
CA ALA A 1086 13.55 -18.50 8.54
C ALA A 1086 12.06 -18.55 8.18
N SER A 1087 11.27 -17.58 8.66
CA SER A 1087 9.89 -17.34 8.21
C SER A 1087 9.86 -16.62 6.86
N GLY A 1088 8.78 -16.76 6.09
CA GLY A 1088 8.53 -15.98 4.88
C GLY A 1088 8.10 -14.53 5.17
N THR A 1089 8.63 -13.91 6.23
CA THR A 1089 8.35 -12.52 6.56
C THR A 1089 8.74 -11.61 5.38
N ARG A 1090 7.76 -10.95 4.78
CA ARG A 1090 7.91 -10.19 3.52
C ARG A 1090 8.96 -9.07 3.65
N GLY A 1091 10.13 -9.32 3.09
CA GLY A 1091 11.23 -8.37 3.04
C GLY A 1091 12.53 -8.97 2.49
N THR A 1092 13.40 -8.07 2.03
CA THR A 1092 14.79 -8.37 1.70
C THR A 1092 15.67 -8.26 2.96
N PRO A 1093 16.63 -9.19 3.18
CA PRO A 1093 17.66 -9.09 4.22
C PRO A 1093 18.88 -8.28 3.76
N TRP A 1094 19.83 -8.02 4.66
CA TRP A 1094 21.16 -7.55 4.25
C TRP A 1094 21.87 -8.73 3.57
N ARG A 1095 22.13 -8.62 2.26
CA ARG A 1095 22.79 -9.68 1.49
C ARG A 1095 24.23 -9.28 1.21
N LEU A 1096 25.19 -10.06 1.70
CA LEU A 1096 26.62 -9.87 1.51
C LEU A 1096 27.22 -11.08 0.78
N SER A 1097 28.22 -10.84 -0.07
CA SER A 1097 29.11 -11.87 -0.61
C SER A 1097 30.53 -11.60 -0.12
N SER A 1098 31.18 -12.56 0.52
CA SER A 1098 32.58 -12.45 0.97
C SER A 1098 33.47 -13.47 0.25
N GLY A 1099 34.50 -13.00 -0.46
CA GLY A 1099 35.49 -13.89 -1.08
C GLY A 1099 36.27 -14.69 -0.02
N LYS A 1100 36.42 -16.01 -0.23
CA LYS A 1100 37.14 -16.93 0.67
C LYS A 1100 38.65 -16.71 0.69
N PHE A 1101 39.20 -16.13 -0.38
CA PHE A 1101 40.65 -16.01 -0.62
C PHE A 1101 41.12 -14.55 -0.71
N ASP A 1102 40.31 -13.65 -1.29
CA ASP A 1102 40.66 -12.22 -1.43
C ASP A 1102 40.02 -11.33 -0.36
N GLU A 1103 39.17 -11.90 0.51
CA GLU A 1103 38.46 -11.26 1.61
C GLU A 1103 37.70 -9.98 1.21
N ARG A 1104 37.29 -9.87 -0.07
CA ARG A 1104 36.46 -8.76 -0.55
C ARG A 1104 35.00 -9.03 -0.20
N VAL A 1105 34.42 -8.11 0.58
CA VAL A 1105 32.98 -8.08 0.84
C VAL A 1105 32.29 -7.18 -0.17
N ARG A 1106 31.26 -7.71 -0.83
CA ARG A 1106 30.35 -6.98 -1.71
C ARG A 1106 28.96 -6.95 -1.06
N THR A 1107 28.37 -5.77 -0.96
CA THR A 1107 26.98 -5.57 -0.55
C THR A 1107 26.07 -5.76 -1.76
N LEU A 1108 25.17 -6.73 -1.69
CA LEU A 1108 24.22 -7.06 -2.76
C LEU A 1108 22.82 -6.50 -2.45
N ALA A 1109 22.45 -6.41 -1.17
CA ALA A 1109 21.21 -5.77 -0.73
C ALA A 1109 21.34 -5.19 0.70
N PHE A 1110 20.46 -4.26 1.05
CA PHE A 1110 20.24 -3.80 2.43
C PHE A 1110 18.89 -4.30 2.94
N ALA A 1111 18.82 -4.63 4.24
CA ALA A 1111 17.58 -5.12 4.83
C ALA A 1111 16.46 -4.07 4.84
N ASN A 1112 15.21 -4.53 4.68
CA ASN A 1112 14.02 -3.67 4.69
C ASN A 1112 12.83 -4.21 5.52
N PHE A 1113 13.00 -5.28 6.32
CA PHE A 1113 11.93 -5.83 7.17
C PHE A 1113 11.30 -4.77 8.08
N SER A 1114 9.97 -4.80 8.20
CA SER A 1114 9.19 -3.87 9.01
C SER A 1114 9.47 -3.97 10.50
N GLU A 1115 9.64 -5.19 11.01
CA GLU A 1115 9.80 -5.52 12.42
C GLU A 1115 10.98 -6.48 12.65
N GLU A 1116 11.63 -6.37 13.81
CA GLU A 1116 12.60 -7.35 14.32
C GLU A 1116 11.98 -8.15 15.47
N LEU A 1117 12.28 -9.46 15.50
CA LEU A 1117 11.88 -10.36 16.58
C LEU A 1117 12.94 -10.33 17.67
N VAL A 1118 12.53 -10.04 18.92
CA VAL A 1118 13.43 -9.95 20.08
C VAL A 1118 12.81 -10.53 21.34
N VAL A 1119 13.65 -10.86 22.33
CA VAL A 1119 13.24 -11.24 23.67
C VAL A 1119 13.87 -10.30 24.68
N ARG A 1120 13.07 -9.77 25.62
CA ARG A 1120 13.59 -8.94 26.72
C ARG A 1120 13.99 -9.83 27.89
N ASN A 1121 15.22 -9.70 28.37
CA ASN A 1121 15.74 -10.45 29.52
C ASN A 1121 14.87 -10.37 30.79
N THR A 1122 14.07 -9.31 30.94
CA THR A 1122 13.13 -9.08 32.07
C THR A 1122 11.65 -9.37 31.75
N GLY A 1123 11.32 -9.83 30.54
CA GLY A 1123 9.95 -10.23 30.17
C GLY A 1123 9.58 -11.63 30.67
N PRO A 1124 8.35 -12.13 30.41
CA PRO A 1124 8.03 -13.53 30.62
C PRO A 1124 8.90 -14.46 29.75
N ALA A 1125 9.06 -15.70 30.18
CA ALA A 1125 9.67 -16.80 29.41
C ALA A 1125 8.60 -17.88 29.19
N ASN A 1126 7.65 -17.55 28.32
CA ASN A 1126 6.36 -18.21 28.12
C ASN A 1126 6.15 -18.75 26.69
N GLY A 1127 7.19 -18.82 25.86
CA GLY A 1127 7.09 -19.17 24.43
C GLY A 1127 6.98 -17.98 23.48
N GLU A 1128 6.63 -16.78 23.98
CA GLU A 1128 6.36 -15.60 23.14
C GLU A 1128 7.61 -14.79 22.81
N VAL A 1129 7.62 -14.14 21.64
CA VAL A 1129 8.63 -13.17 21.21
C VAL A 1129 8.00 -11.79 20.97
N LEU A 1130 8.76 -10.73 21.17
CA LEU A 1130 8.31 -9.35 20.93
C LEU A 1130 8.69 -8.93 19.51
N ARG A 1131 7.73 -8.32 18.81
CA ARG A 1131 7.98 -7.59 17.56
C ARG A 1131 8.27 -6.13 17.88
N LEU A 1132 9.29 -5.55 17.25
CA LEU A 1132 9.62 -4.13 17.36
C LEU A 1132 9.90 -3.56 15.97
N THR A 1133 9.35 -2.38 15.66
CA THR A 1133 9.61 -1.70 14.37
C THR A 1133 11.10 -1.39 14.17
N VAL A 1134 11.66 -1.79 13.03
CA VAL A 1134 13.08 -1.54 12.71
C VAL A 1134 13.29 -0.13 12.16
N ASP A 1135 14.37 0.52 12.58
CA ASP A 1135 14.85 1.78 12.02
C ASP A 1135 16.29 1.62 11.48
N TYR A 1136 16.41 1.43 10.17
CA TYR A 1136 17.66 1.18 9.46
C TYR A 1136 18.57 2.41 9.38
N SER A 1137 18.10 3.61 9.72
CA SER A 1137 18.97 4.79 9.90
C SER A 1137 19.89 4.65 11.12
N LYS A 1138 19.59 3.70 12.03
CA LYS A 1138 20.32 3.46 13.29
C LYS A 1138 21.09 2.13 13.30
N LYS A 1139 20.76 1.17 12.43
CA LYS A 1139 21.41 -0.15 12.39
C LYS A 1139 22.83 -0.06 11.78
N PRO A 1140 23.92 -0.39 12.52
CA PRO A 1140 25.30 -0.21 12.04
C PRO A 1140 25.61 -0.88 10.71
N LEU A 1141 25.02 -2.04 10.44
CA LEU A 1141 25.21 -2.78 9.19
C LEU A 1141 24.73 -2.00 7.95
N THR A 1142 23.70 -1.16 8.10
CA THR A 1142 23.26 -0.23 7.05
C THR A 1142 24.20 0.98 6.96
N ILE A 1143 24.53 1.62 8.09
CA ILE A 1143 25.11 2.98 8.10
C ILE A 1143 26.64 3.08 8.21
N ASP A 1144 27.34 2.01 8.57
CA ASP A 1144 28.79 1.96 8.76
C ASP A 1144 29.41 0.92 7.82
N ALA A 1145 30.09 1.40 6.77
CA ALA A 1145 30.79 0.57 5.81
C ALA A 1145 31.97 -0.22 6.41
N VAL A 1146 32.62 0.30 7.45
CA VAL A 1146 33.75 -0.37 8.13
C VAL A 1146 33.23 -1.50 9.01
N PHE A 1147 32.10 -1.33 9.68
CA PHE A 1147 31.41 -2.41 10.39
C PHE A 1147 30.93 -3.49 9.41
N ARG A 1148 30.24 -3.10 8.32
CA ARG A 1148 29.73 -4.02 7.29
C ARG A 1148 30.83 -4.89 6.67
N GLN A 1149 31.93 -4.27 6.24
CA GLN A 1149 33.08 -4.98 5.66
C GLN A 1149 33.71 -5.94 6.68
N LYS A 1150 33.97 -5.50 7.93
CA LYS A 1150 34.55 -6.37 8.97
C LYS A 1150 33.65 -7.54 9.37
N LEU A 1151 32.34 -7.34 9.42
CA LEU A 1151 31.38 -8.41 9.71
C LEU A 1151 31.36 -9.42 8.55
N GLY A 1152 31.23 -8.95 7.31
CA GLY A 1152 31.25 -9.83 6.13
C GLY A 1152 32.53 -10.67 6.02
N GLN A 1153 33.70 -10.07 6.26
CA GLN A 1153 34.99 -10.77 6.27
C GLN A 1153 35.02 -11.87 7.33
N ARG A 1154 34.55 -11.58 8.56
CA ARG A 1154 34.51 -12.57 9.64
C ARG A 1154 33.53 -13.71 9.35
N LEU A 1155 32.36 -13.41 8.79
CA LEU A 1155 31.39 -14.43 8.39
C LEU A 1155 31.94 -15.30 7.26
N GLY A 1156 32.64 -14.72 6.28
CA GLY A 1156 33.36 -15.47 5.24
C GLY A 1156 34.44 -16.40 5.80
N ALA A 1157 35.25 -15.91 6.75
CA ALA A 1157 36.29 -16.70 7.41
C ALA A 1157 35.71 -17.87 8.24
N VAL A 1158 34.61 -17.64 8.98
CA VAL A 1158 33.90 -18.69 9.74
C VAL A 1158 33.27 -19.72 8.80
N GLY A 1159 32.55 -19.27 7.75
CA GLY A 1159 31.94 -20.17 6.77
C GLY A 1159 32.96 -21.06 6.05
N PHE A 1160 34.07 -20.48 5.59
CA PHE A 1160 35.15 -21.23 4.95
C PHE A 1160 35.85 -22.21 5.91
N PHE A 1161 35.99 -21.86 7.19
CA PHE A 1161 36.49 -22.79 8.20
C PHE A 1161 35.56 -23.99 8.38
N LEU A 1162 34.24 -23.78 8.48
CA LEU A 1162 33.25 -24.85 8.63
C LEU A 1162 33.22 -25.76 7.39
N GLU A 1163 33.16 -25.19 6.18
CA GLU A 1163 33.26 -25.93 4.91
C GLU A 1163 34.50 -26.84 4.87
N ARG A 1164 35.67 -26.33 5.26
CA ARG A 1164 36.91 -27.11 5.30
C ARG A 1164 36.96 -28.17 6.41
N LYS A 1165 36.07 -28.11 7.41
CA LYS A 1165 35.99 -29.09 8.50
C LYS A 1165 34.95 -30.18 8.24
N PHE A 1166 33.82 -29.84 7.64
CA PHE A 1166 32.80 -30.80 7.20
C PHE A 1166 33.10 -31.41 5.83
N GLY A 1167 34.02 -30.84 5.04
CA GLY A 1167 34.50 -31.40 3.77
C GLY A 1167 33.56 -31.20 2.57
N CYS A 1168 32.46 -30.47 2.76
CA CYS A 1168 31.47 -30.13 1.75
C CYS A 1168 30.88 -28.73 2.05
N PRO A 1169 30.29 -28.04 1.05
CA PRO A 1169 29.63 -26.76 1.28
C PRO A 1169 28.60 -26.84 2.42
N GLN A 1170 28.46 -25.77 3.19
CA GLN A 1170 27.59 -25.73 4.38
C GLN A 1170 26.51 -24.65 4.26
N ASP A 1171 25.34 -24.97 4.77
CA ASP A 1171 24.28 -24.04 5.16
C ASP A 1171 24.36 -23.87 6.70
N VAL A 1172 24.57 -22.64 7.16
CA VAL A 1172 24.99 -22.32 8.53
C VAL A 1172 24.10 -21.23 9.13
N GLU A 1173 23.38 -21.55 10.20
CA GLU A 1173 22.61 -20.57 10.99
C GLU A 1173 23.47 -20.02 12.14
N GLY A 1174 23.42 -18.72 12.37
CA GLY A 1174 24.11 -18.09 13.48
C GLY A 1174 23.61 -16.68 13.83
N CYS A 1175 24.28 -16.04 14.78
CA CYS A 1175 23.94 -14.69 15.21
C CYS A 1175 25.15 -13.93 15.80
N LEU A 1176 25.05 -12.60 15.82
CA LEU A 1176 25.99 -11.71 16.49
C LEU A 1176 25.40 -11.25 17.83
N VAL A 1177 26.12 -11.52 18.93
CA VAL A 1177 25.80 -10.99 20.27
C VAL A 1177 26.91 -10.02 20.67
N GLY A 1178 26.67 -8.72 20.52
CA GLY A 1178 27.61 -7.63 20.78
C GLY A 1178 28.83 -7.61 19.87
N LYS A 1179 29.78 -8.52 20.12
CA LYS A 1179 31.01 -8.73 19.32
C LYS A 1179 31.30 -10.19 19.01
N ASP A 1180 30.56 -11.12 19.60
CA ASP A 1180 30.80 -12.55 19.44
C ASP A 1180 29.86 -13.13 18.38
N VAL A 1181 30.45 -13.86 17.43
CA VAL A 1181 29.72 -14.66 16.45
C VAL A 1181 29.40 -16.00 17.10
N TYR A 1182 28.13 -16.34 17.18
CA TYR A 1182 27.65 -17.66 17.59
C TYR A 1182 27.12 -18.40 16.36
N ILE A 1183 27.42 -19.70 16.28
CA ILE A 1183 26.81 -20.62 15.32
C ILE A 1183 25.84 -21.50 16.10
N VAL A 1184 24.58 -21.53 15.67
CA VAL A 1184 23.51 -22.29 16.35
C VAL A 1184 23.24 -23.61 15.65
N GLN A 1185 23.44 -23.68 14.34
CA GLN A 1185 23.20 -24.85 13.49
C GLN A 1185 24.13 -24.86 12.26
N THR A 1186 24.42 -26.04 11.74
CA THR A 1186 25.10 -26.23 10.44
C THR A 1186 24.59 -27.53 9.80
N ARG A 1187 24.46 -27.56 8.48
CA ARG A 1187 24.15 -28.76 7.70
C ARG A 1187 24.85 -28.71 6.34
N PRO A 1188 25.01 -29.85 5.63
CA PRO A 1188 25.44 -29.84 4.23
C PRO A 1188 24.52 -28.95 3.39
N GLN A 1189 25.09 -28.06 2.58
CA GLN A 1189 24.32 -27.17 1.72
C GLN A 1189 23.66 -27.99 0.59
N PRO A 1190 22.36 -27.80 0.31
CA PRO A 1190 21.73 -28.40 -0.86
C PRO A 1190 22.21 -27.76 -2.17
N LEU A 1191 22.27 -28.59 -3.22
CA LEU A 1191 22.82 -28.31 -4.56
C LEU A 1191 21.77 -28.53 -5.67
#